data_AF-A0AB39ZER6-F1
#
_entry.id   AF-A0AB39ZER6-F1
#
_cell.length_a   1.000
_cell.length_b   1.000
_cell.length_c   1.000
_cell.angle_alpha   90.00
_cell.angle_beta   90.00
_cell.angle_gamma   90.00
#
_symmetry.space_group_name_H-M   'P 1'
#
loop_
_entity.id
_entity.type
_entity.pdbx_description
1 polymer ?
#
loop_
_entity_poly.entity_id
_entity_poly.type
_entity_poly.pdbx_seq_one_letter_code
_entity_poly.pdbx_strand_id
1 'polypeptide(L)'
;MSGSHKMWCCQVFILALFAHTISAEFHISAAQAGVSFDGPSPAQSPAAVTPTSRPKRRVYALCPPQFHRVGTDCYSLVEQRSSWLEAHFFCKDKNANLTEPGKHADRKLRQFLQKQDALSGEKDPIWLGATYDHHNNQWQWSMSGRSLTTDSFSRTDPAQPLDNNCAIYDPNLKYRWSARPCSDKLRFICQHKMPKVSGPNRFKIYNRWNATYPNQLANEVVLEILEPRENDRRFHRRVKAEGSDEEMIIPNRRRNNNRRNNQRNRPIQNQNQHPNDVNYQPSEQRQRNRPRASTVAPPTTQSVNPSNDVLAASPTPQQMTQYDRKLQRQRERERRRQLRRQERQKLARKQKQEKQRRQKEERQRLQREEQQRRQRLQHDEPKPQEIDELRQRSEEEHEKKQRAEQERKLRVEHEKKQREDQERKQKEDQEKQQRDEQERIRQAEEEQQARSHQQQLHENQQQQLRELKAKQQRQEQEQEYQQQKRDRELEILKQRQLETDRQHAAEEEAEKLRLERIQKQRELEAEQRREREEQRRKQREEQEELDRQNHAKRLAEEKRMQELYAERLKQANTEREKQLAQAHEAKRLEELKLQEQLKKQEDERQEQIRREQEEEEKRQELQRLEEARRFEEKELKRLHEDNLRREQQKLQREQEIALRKAAEQKLAEEEEILRKELSEEERAVKQRLEDEMRQEEESRKAKEAEERAAEEAKAAEQKRRLEAAKKQADEEVKAKLEEKRREYASRISALSPEDQRKFIEMRKRRKQLKEKKERDQRAKELKRIQQAMRLDDNE
;
A
#
# COMPACT_ATOMS: atom_id res chain seq x y z
N MET A 1 6.43 68.52 -57.63
CA MET A 1 6.07 67.70 -58.81
C MET A 1 5.54 66.36 -58.32
N SER A 2 4.47 65.90 -58.96
CA SER A 2 3.54 64.87 -58.53
C SER A 2 4.05 63.43 -58.55
N GLY A 3 3.36 62.60 -57.75
CA GLY A 3 3.02 61.18 -58.02
C GLY A 3 3.99 60.14 -57.43
N SER A 4 3.59 58.96 -56.97
CA SER A 4 2.28 58.34 -56.69
C SER A 4 2.52 56.94 -56.09
N HIS A 5 1.67 56.54 -55.13
CA HIS A 5 1.17 55.18 -54.81
C HIS A 5 2.05 54.00 -54.33
N LYS A 6 1.65 53.54 -53.11
CA LYS A 6 1.40 52.15 -52.61
C LYS A 6 2.62 51.20 -52.51
N MET A 7 2.81 50.42 -51.45
CA MET A 7 1.82 49.56 -50.80
C MET A 7 2.35 49.01 -49.44
N TRP A 8 1.45 49.07 -48.44
CA TRP A 8 1.21 48.17 -47.29
C TRP A 8 2.25 48.03 -46.17
N CYS A 9 1.95 48.48 -44.94
CA CYS A 9 0.91 48.08 -43.95
C CYS A 9 1.43 47.03 -42.96
N CYS A 10 1.07 47.01 -41.68
CA CYS A 10 0.29 47.91 -40.82
C CYS A 10 0.54 47.36 -39.38
N GLN A 11 1.17 48.12 -38.49
CA GLN A 11 0.59 48.91 -37.37
C GLN A 11 -0.34 48.11 -36.42
N VAL A 12 -0.14 47.95 -35.10
CA VAL A 12 0.37 48.76 -33.97
C VAL A 12 -0.72 49.59 -33.26
N PHE A 13 -1.07 49.15 -32.04
CA PHE A 13 -1.32 49.90 -30.77
C PHE A 13 -2.45 50.99 -30.74
N ILE A 14 -3.02 51.50 -29.62
CA ILE A 14 -2.51 51.85 -28.28
C ILE A 14 -3.70 52.30 -27.35
N LEU A 15 -3.62 52.04 -26.03
CA LEU A 15 -4.03 52.80 -24.79
C LEU A 15 -5.46 53.40 -24.63
N ALA A 16 -5.97 53.83 -23.46
CA ALA A 16 -5.88 53.53 -22.02
C ALA A 16 -6.84 54.52 -21.25
N LEU A 17 -7.25 54.15 -20.02
CA LEU A 17 -7.78 54.96 -18.89
C LEU A 17 -9.23 55.51 -18.91
N PHE A 18 -10.09 55.06 -17.97
CA PHE A 18 -10.44 55.71 -16.68
C PHE A 18 -11.58 54.93 -15.97
N ALA A 19 -11.58 54.94 -14.64
CA ALA A 19 -12.55 54.25 -13.77
C ALA A 19 -13.78 55.13 -13.44
N HIS A 20 -14.95 54.53 -13.14
CA HIS A 20 -15.83 54.73 -11.95
C HIS A 20 -17.24 54.07 -12.13
N THR A 21 -17.67 53.36 -11.07
CA THR A 21 -19.05 53.22 -10.49
C THR A 21 -20.27 52.64 -11.25
N ILE A 22 -20.70 51.46 -10.77
CA ILE A 22 -22.01 51.03 -10.21
C ILE A 22 -23.36 51.35 -10.92
N SER A 23 -24.11 50.24 -11.13
CA SER A 23 -25.57 50.01 -11.21
C SER A 23 -26.40 50.38 -12.45
N ALA A 24 -26.81 49.29 -13.12
CA ALA A 24 -28.17 48.93 -13.54
C ALA A 24 -28.95 49.76 -14.59
N GLU A 25 -29.24 49.02 -15.67
CA GLU A 25 -30.56 48.85 -16.31
C GLU A 25 -31.05 49.87 -17.37
N PHE A 26 -31.18 49.35 -18.60
CA PHE A 26 -32.41 49.25 -19.42
C PHE A 26 -32.31 49.61 -20.93
N HIS A 27 -32.74 48.61 -21.72
CA HIS A 27 -33.45 48.62 -23.04
C HIS A 27 -32.70 49.15 -24.29
N ILE A 28 -32.83 48.64 -25.53
CA ILE A 28 -33.98 48.19 -26.38
C ILE A 28 -33.39 47.25 -27.48
N SER A 29 -33.77 45.97 -27.60
CA SER A 29 -34.81 45.32 -28.45
C SER A 29 -34.57 45.18 -29.97
N ALA A 30 -34.59 43.93 -30.45
CA ALA A 30 -35.43 43.40 -31.55
C ALA A 30 -35.23 41.85 -31.58
N ALA A 31 -36.15 41.02 -31.06
CA ALA A 31 -37.37 40.45 -31.69
C ALA A 31 -37.04 39.57 -32.93
N GLN A 32 -37.44 38.30 -33.07
CA GLN A 32 -38.75 37.63 -32.85
C GLN A 32 -38.53 36.14 -32.48
N ALA A 33 -39.17 35.60 -31.42
CA ALA A 33 -40.51 34.96 -31.34
C ALA A 33 -40.54 33.57 -32.02
N GLY A 34 -40.99 32.45 -31.45
CA GLY A 34 -41.80 32.06 -30.28
C GLY A 34 -42.31 30.64 -30.66
N VAL A 35 -42.54 29.66 -29.79
CA VAL A 35 -43.55 29.62 -28.72
C VAL A 35 -43.22 28.44 -27.79
N SER A 36 -43.39 28.67 -26.48
CA SER A 36 -43.27 27.71 -25.37
C SER A 36 -44.63 27.12 -24.98
N PHE A 37 -44.63 26.05 -24.19
CA PHE A 37 -45.71 25.81 -23.21
C PHE A 37 -45.12 25.28 -21.89
N ASP A 38 -45.52 25.94 -20.80
CA ASP A 38 -45.06 25.81 -19.41
C ASP A 38 -45.73 24.66 -18.63
N GLY A 39 -45.08 24.22 -17.55
CA GLY A 39 -45.76 23.61 -16.38
C GLY A 39 -44.84 22.79 -15.44
N PRO A 40 -44.99 22.84 -14.10
CA PRO A 40 -43.84 23.05 -13.19
C PRO A 40 -43.60 22.01 -12.05
N SER A 41 -42.45 22.18 -11.36
CA SER A 41 -42.04 21.76 -9.98
C SER A 41 -41.55 20.32 -9.71
N PRO A 42 -40.82 20.03 -8.59
CA PRO A 42 -39.94 20.88 -7.77
C PRO A 42 -38.60 20.21 -7.31
N ALA A 43 -37.72 21.04 -6.76
CA ALA A 43 -36.71 20.78 -5.70
C ALA A 43 -35.66 19.65 -5.85
N GLN A 44 -34.41 20.06 -6.12
CA GLN A 44 -33.21 19.35 -5.64
C GLN A 44 -32.21 20.32 -4.99
N SER A 45 -31.75 19.87 -3.83
CA SER A 45 -30.79 20.45 -2.88
C SER A 45 -29.35 20.52 -3.45
N PRO A 46 -28.40 21.15 -2.72
CA PRO A 46 -27.26 21.88 -3.30
C PRO A 46 -25.99 21.03 -3.51
N ALA A 47 -24.99 21.69 -4.09
CA ALA A 47 -23.58 21.30 -4.25
C ALA A 47 -23.21 20.61 -5.57
N ALA A 48 -23.21 21.40 -6.65
CA ALA A 48 -22.37 21.13 -7.81
C ALA A 48 -20.89 21.28 -7.42
N VAL A 49 -20.25 20.16 -7.08
CA VAL A 49 -18.79 20.06 -6.98
C VAL A 49 -18.20 20.30 -8.36
N THR A 50 -17.39 21.35 -8.47
CA THR A 50 -16.56 21.68 -9.64
C THR A 50 -15.78 20.47 -10.15
N PRO A 51 -15.57 20.31 -11.47
CA PRO A 51 -14.89 19.17 -12.04
C PRO A 51 -13.43 19.12 -11.55
N THR A 52 -13.06 17.98 -10.96
CA THR A 52 -11.73 17.72 -10.40
C THR A 52 -10.65 17.82 -11.47
N SER A 53 -9.85 18.88 -11.41
CA SER A 53 -8.58 19.00 -12.13
C SER A 53 -7.71 17.78 -11.84
N ARG A 54 -7.21 17.12 -12.89
CA ARG A 54 -6.25 16.00 -12.76
C ARG A 54 -5.13 16.36 -11.77
N PRO A 55 -4.72 15.46 -10.86
CA PRO A 55 -3.68 15.77 -9.89
C PRO A 55 -2.36 16.08 -10.62
N LYS A 56 -1.91 17.34 -10.53
CA LYS A 56 -0.63 17.79 -11.09
C LYS A 56 0.50 16.96 -10.49
N ARG A 57 1.42 16.47 -11.32
CA ARG A 57 2.54 15.65 -10.85
C ARG A 57 3.47 16.50 -9.98
N ARG A 58 3.63 16.12 -8.71
CA ARG A 58 4.48 16.80 -7.72
C ARG A 58 5.79 16.06 -7.48
N VAL A 59 6.85 16.81 -7.24
CA VAL A 59 8.19 16.32 -6.81
C VAL A 59 8.59 17.12 -5.58
N TYR A 60 9.25 16.49 -4.62
CA TYR A 60 9.73 17.13 -3.41
C TYR A 60 11.21 17.45 -3.59
N ALA A 61 11.57 18.71 -3.40
CA ALA A 61 12.94 19.16 -3.29
C ALA A 61 13.30 19.36 -1.82
N LEU A 62 14.40 18.77 -1.38
CA LEU A 62 14.80 18.79 0.03
C LEU A 62 16.14 19.49 0.19
N CYS A 63 16.24 20.39 1.16
CA CYS A 63 17.51 20.92 1.64
C CYS A 63 17.81 20.38 3.05
N PRO A 64 19.09 20.10 3.38
CA PRO A 64 19.45 19.73 4.74
C PRO A 64 19.04 20.83 5.74
N PRO A 65 18.89 20.51 7.03
CA PRO A 65 18.65 21.50 8.08
C PRO A 65 19.72 22.59 8.06
N GLN A 66 19.34 23.85 8.32
CA GLN A 66 20.23 25.03 8.26
C GLN A 66 20.79 25.36 6.85
N PHE A 67 20.24 24.77 5.79
CA PHE A 67 20.51 25.18 4.41
C PHE A 67 19.32 25.94 3.83
N HIS A 68 19.61 27.06 3.18
CA HIS A 68 18.68 27.88 2.42
C HIS A 68 18.67 27.47 0.95
N ARG A 69 17.50 27.40 0.34
CA ARG A 69 17.35 27.12 -1.09
C ARG A 69 17.70 28.37 -1.89
N VAL A 70 18.66 28.26 -2.80
CA VAL A 70 18.94 29.30 -3.80
C VAL A 70 18.91 28.65 -5.19
N GLY A 71 17.82 28.87 -5.92
CA GLY A 71 17.57 28.21 -7.20
C GLY A 71 17.42 26.68 -7.04
N THR A 72 18.29 25.91 -7.69
CA THR A 72 18.22 24.43 -7.73
C THR A 72 19.14 23.72 -6.74
N ASP A 73 19.91 24.47 -5.94
CA ASP A 73 20.88 23.99 -4.96
C ASP A 73 20.58 24.59 -3.58
N CYS A 74 21.13 23.98 -2.54
CA CYS A 74 20.99 24.39 -1.16
C CYS A 74 22.31 24.97 -0.66
N TYR A 75 22.27 26.06 0.09
CA TYR A 75 23.45 26.75 0.61
C TYR A 75 23.33 27.04 2.09
N SER A 76 24.43 26.90 2.84
CA SER A 76 24.50 27.26 4.25
C SER A 76 25.69 28.19 4.45
N LEU A 77 25.41 29.41 4.90
CA LEU A 77 26.42 30.39 5.24
C LEU A 77 26.86 30.13 6.69
N VAL A 78 28.14 29.84 6.89
CA VAL A 78 28.71 29.55 8.19
C VAL A 78 29.48 30.78 8.66
N GLU A 79 29.06 31.31 9.81
CA GLU A 79 29.64 32.53 10.40
C GLU A 79 31.00 32.29 11.08
N GLN A 80 31.34 31.03 11.38
CA GLN A 80 32.64 30.66 11.90
C GLN A 80 33.74 31.02 10.89
N ARG A 81 34.80 31.69 11.39
CA ARG A 81 35.98 32.06 10.61
C ARG A 81 37.00 30.94 10.64
N SER A 82 37.35 30.40 9.47
CA SER A 82 38.26 29.27 9.31
C SER A 82 39.17 29.45 8.10
N SER A 83 40.30 28.73 8.10
CA SER A 83 41.13 28.63 6.90
C SER A 83 40.37 27.94 5.77
N TRP A 84 40.79 28.13 4.53
CA TRP A 84 40.10 27.52 3.39
C TRP A 84 40.02 25.98 3.51
N LEU A 85 41.11 25.36 3.99
CA LEU A 85 41.19 23.91 4.15
C LEU A 85 40.26 23.42 5.27
N GLU A 86 40.21 24.11 6.41
CA GLU A 86 39.26 23.80 7.49
C GLU A 86 37.81 23.96 7.02
N ALA A 87 37.50 25.06 6.31
CA ALA A 87 36.18 25.30 5.75
C ALA A 87 35.76 24.19 4.78
N HIS A 88 36.70 23.69 3.97
CA HIS A 88 36.46 22.55 3.10
C HIS A 88 36.04 21.31 3.89
N PHE A 89 36.81 20.93 4.92
CA PHE A 89 36.49 19.77 5.76
C PHE A 89 35.20 19.95 6.55
N PHE A 90 34.92 21.15 7.05
CA PHE A 90 33.66 21.44 7.73
C PHE A 90 32.45 21.18 6.83
N CYS A 91 32.48 21.69 5.59
CA CYS A 91 31.39 21.43 4.64
C CYS A 91 31.28 19.92 4.33
N LYS A 92 32.41 19.21 4.27
CA LYS A 92 32.45 17.76 4.04
C LYS A 92 31.80 16.95 5.15
N ASP A 93 32.06 17.29 6.40
CA ASP A 93 31.46 16.65 7.57
C ASP A 93 29.93 16.80 7.57
N LYS A 94 29.42 17.89 6.98
CA LYS A 94 28.00 18.15 6.77
C LYS A 94 27.41 17.49 5.51
N ASN A 95 28.15 16.58 4.87
CA ASN A 95 27.82 15.95 3.57
C ASN A 95 27.57 16.96 2.44
N ALA A 96 28.16 18.15 2.56
CA ALA A 96 28.15 19.23 1.59
C ALA A 96 29.56 19.43 1.02
N ASN A 97 29.70 20.37 0.10
CA ASN A 97 30.99 20.80 -0.43
C ASN A 97 31.15 22.30 -0.20
N LEU A 98 32.38 22.79 -0.18
CA LEU A 98 32.61 24.22 -0.31
C LEU A 98 32.01 24.70 -1.63
N THR A 99 31.44 25.92 -1.65
CA THR A 99 30.54 26.30 -2.74
C THR A 99 31.21 26.40 -4.11
N GLU A 100 30.65 25.68 -5.07
CA GLU A 100 30.98 25.71 -6.51
C GLU A 100 29.74 26.18 -7.30
N PRO A 101 29.48 27.50 -7.36
CA PRO A 101 28.30 28.02 -8.03
C PRO A 101 28.48 27.92 -9.55
N GLY A 102 27.54 27.24 -10.21
CA GLY A 102 27.46 27.26 -11.67
C GLY A 102 27.05 28.65 -12.18
N LYS A 103 27.29 28.94 -13.47
CA LYS A 103 27.04 30.26 -14.10
C LYS A 103 25.69 30.92 -13.75
N HIS A 104 24.59 30.15 -13.75
CA HIS A 104 23.26 30.68 -13.41
C HIS A 104 22.97 30.73 -11.90
N ALA A 105 23.63 29.88 -11.11
CA ALA A 105 23.49 29.85 -9.67
C ALA A 105 24.28 30.99 -9.01
N ASP A 106 25.47 31.32 -9.53
CA ASP A 106 26.34 32.40 -9.03
C ASP A 106 25.59 33.73 -8.90
N ARG A 107 24.91 34.17 -9.97
CA ARG A 107 24.15 35.43 -9.94
C ARG A 107 23.11 35.47 -8.82
N LYS A 108 22.37 34.36 -8.61
CA LYS A 108 21.34 34.27 -7.55
C LYS A 108 21.97 34.22 -6.16
N LEU A 109 23.10 33.52 -6.04
CA LEU A 109 23.83 33.41 -4.79
C LEU A 109 24.39 34.77 -4.34
N ARG A 110 24.95 35.56 -5.27
CA ARG A 110 25.38 36.94 -4.97
C ARG A 110 24.23 37.82 -4.46
N GLN A 111 23.06 37.74 -5.08
CA GLN A 111 21.88 38.48 -4.62
C GLN A 111 21.40 38.02 -3.25
N PHE A 112 21.47 36.71 -2.98
CA PHE A 112 21.16 36.15 -1.66
C PHE A 112 22.13 36.68 -0.60
N LEU A 113 23.44 36.63 -0.85
CA LEU A 113 24.48 37.11 0.06
C LEU A 113 24.35 38.62 0.32
N GLN A 114 24.15 39.42 -0.73
CA GLN A 114 23.92 40.87 -0.58
C GLN A 114 22.74 41.19 0.34
N LYS A 115 21.65 40.41 0.25
CA LYS A 115 20.48 40.59 1.12
C LYS A 115 20.76 40.14 2.56
N GLN A 116 21.45 39.01 2.74
CA GLN A 116 21.79 38.48 4.07
C GLN A 116 22.71 39.44 4.83
N ASP A 117 23.77 39.89 4.18
CA ASP A 117 24.74 40.80 4.79
C ASP A 117 24.19 42.23 4.94
N ALA A 118 23.24 42.66 4.10
CA ALA A 118 22.50 43.91 4.34
C ALA A 118 21.62 43.85 5.60
N LEU A 119 21.16 42.67 6.00
CA LEU A 119 20.38 42.47 7.24
C LEU A 119 21.28 42.30 8.46
N SER A 120 22.38 41.56 8.32
CA SER A 120 23.34 41.29 9.41
C SER A 120 24.29 42.47 9.69
N GLY A 121 24.57 43.30 8.68
CA GLY A 121 25.56 44.37 8.73
C GLY A 121 27.02 43.90 8.55
N GLU A 122 27.23 42.59 8.38
CA GLU A 122 28.55 41.98 8.22
C GLU A 122 29.08 42.14 6.78
N LYS A 123 30.35 42.50 6.61
CA LYS A 123 30.98 42.75 5.29
C LYS A 123 32.26 41.95 5.06
N ASP A 124 32.40 40.84 5.78
CA ASP A 124 33.57 39.97 5.67
C ASP A 124 33.53 39.14 4.37
N PRO A 125 34.68 38.91 3.71
CA PRO A 125 34.73 38.03 2.56
C PRO A 125 34.39 36.58 2.90
N ILE A 126 33.90 35.83 1.91
CA ILE A 126 33.37 34.48 2.11
C ILE A 126 34.10 33.47 1.21
N TRP A 127 34.63 32.39 1.78
CA TRP A 127 35.33 31.35 1.02
C TRP A 127 34.44 30.63 -0.01
N LEU A 128 35.03 30.36 -1.18
CA LEU A 128 34.49 29.55 -2.27
C LEU A 128 35.34 28.29 -2.49
N GLY A 129 34.74 27.28 -3.12
CA GLY A 129 35.37 26.00 -3.41
C GLY A 129 36.45 25.98 -4.50
N ALA A 130 36.98 27.12 -4.93
CA ALA A 130 37.99 27.19 -5.99
C ALA A 130 39.38 27.56 -5.44
N THR A 131 40.40 26.94 -6.03
CA THR A 131 41.81 27.16 -5.71
C THR A 131 42.59 27.40 -7.00
N TYR A 132 43.70 28.13 -6.90
CA TYR A 132 44.60 28.28 -8.03
C TYR A 132 45.55 27.09 -8.12
N ASP A 133 45.62 26.44 -9.29
CA ASP A 133 46.55 25.35 -9.57
C ASP A 133 47.81 25.90 -10.25
N HIS A 134 48.90 25.96 -9.50
CA HIS A 134 50.20 26.47 -9.96
C HIS A 134 50.81 25.62 -11.07
N HIS A 135 50.53 24.31 -11.10
CA HIS A 135 51.13 23.44 -12.11
C HIS A 135 50.54 23.69 -13.50
N ASN A 136 49.25 24.00 -13.57
CA ASN A 136 48.53 24.23 -14.83
C ASN A 136 48.28 25.72 -15.12
N ASN A 137 48.73 26.62 -14.25
CA ASN A 137 48.48 28.07 -14.30
C ASN A 137 47.00 28.42 -14.51
N GLN A 138 46.11 27.70 -13.83
CA GLN A 138 44.66 27.81 -14.02
C GLN A 138 43.92 27.72 -12.70
N TRP A 139 42.82 28.46 -12.59
CA TRP A 139 41.87 28.29 -11.51
C TRP A 139 41.09 27.00 -11.68
N GLN A 140 40.88 26.25 -10.60
CA GLN A 140 40.06 25.04 -10.63
C GLN A 140 39.15 24.93 -9.41
N TRP A 141 37.99 24.31 -9.64
CA TRP A 141 37.09 23.91 -8.58
C TRP A 141 37.64 22.70 -7.84
N SER A 142 37.84 22.81 -6.53
CA SER A 142 38.51 21.80 -5.71
C SER A 142 37.83 20.43 -5.72
N MET A 143 36.49 20.36 -5.82
CA MET A 143 35.76 19.09 -5.81
C MET A 143 35.48 18.53 -7.18
N SER A 144 35.12 19.38 -8.14
CA SER A 144 34.78 18.92 -9.48
C SER A 144 35.97 18.85 -10.42
N GLY A 145 37.12 19.42 -10.06
CA GLY A 145 38.32 19.51 -10.89
C GLY A 145 38.11 20.29 -12.18
N ARG A 146 37.03 21.06 -12.26
CA ARG A 146 36.68 21.83 -13.47
C ARG A 146 37.49 23.11 -13.47
N SER A 147 38.15 23.40 -14.59
CA SER A 147 38.84 24.67 -14.77
C SER A 147 37.85 25.84 -14.81
N LEU A 148 38.25 26.95 -14.21
CA LEU A 148 37.61 28.24 -14.32
C LEU A 148 38.43 29.11 -15.27
N THR A 149 37.76 29.83 -16.15
CA THR A 149 38.41 30.87 -16.95
C THR A 149 38.74 32.09 -16.08
N THR A 150 39.94 32.63 -16.24
CA THR A 150 40.47 33.80 -15.50
C THR A 150 39.54 35.02 -15.56
N ASP A 151 38.79 35.18 -16.67
CA ASP A 151 37.77 36.22 -16.86
C ASP A 151 36.62 36.21 -15.83
N SER A 152 36.52 35.14 -15.03
CA SER A 152 35.49 35.01 -14.00
C SER A 152 35.81 35.80 -12.72
N PHE A 153 37.06 36.22 -12.54
CA PHE A 153 37.53 36.99 -11.38
C PHE A 153 37.48 38.50 -11.66
N SER A 154 37.03 39.28 -10.68
CA SER A 154 36.93 40.72 -10.80
C SER A 154 38.28 41.37 -10.50
N ARG A 155 39.04 41.72 -11.56
CA ARG A 155 40.37 42.38 -11.51
C ARG A 155 41.26 41.80 -10.40
N THR A 156 41.97 40.72 -10.71
CA THR A 156 43.20 40.40 -9.99
C THR A 156 44.14 41.59 -10.13
N ASP A 157 44.57 42.18 -9.02
CA ASP A 157 45.64 43.16 -9.04
C ASP A 157 46.86 42.46 -9.67
N PRO A 158 47.37 42.91 -10.84
CA PRO A 158 48.49 42.25 -11.51
C PRO A 158 49.77 42.24 -10.68
N ALA A 159 49.81 42.97 -9.56
CA ALA A 159 50.92 43.04 -8.62
C ALA A 159 50.91 41.94 -7.52
N GLN A 160 49.82 41.19 -7.31
CA GLN A 160 49.78 40.15 -6.26
C GLN A 160 50.09 38.75 -6.80
N PRO A 161 51.05 38.02 -6.19
CA PRO A 161 51.34 36.65 -6.59
C PRO A 161 50.09 35.79 -6.39
N LEU A 162 49.74 34.99 -7.40
CA LEU A 162 48.62 34.05 -7.34
C LEU A 162 48.95 32.78 -6.51
N ASP A 163 50.16 32.73 -5.97
CA ASP A 163 50.67 31.63 -5.16
C ASP A 163 49.85 31.44 -3.89
N ASN A 164 49.37 30.21 -3.69
CA ASN A 164 48.54 29.77 -2.56
C ASN A 164 47.26 30.59 -2.35
N ASN A 165 46.66 31.05 -3.45
CA ASN A 165 45.40 31.77 -3.40
C ASN A 165 44.17 30.86 -3.56
N CYS A 166 43.17 31.18 -2.76
CA CYS A 166 41.86 30.56 -2.74
C CYS A 166 40.80 31.61 -3.13
N ALA A 167 39.73 31.16 -3.78
CA ALA A 167 38.69 32.05 -4.26
C ALA A 167 37.74 32.47 -3.14
N ILE A 168 37.30 33.73 -3.18
CA ILE A 168 36.33 34.30 -2.25
C ILE A 168 35.22 35.04 -2.98
N TYR A 169 34.08 35.21 -2.32
CA TYR A 169 33.16 36.30 -2.60
C TYR A 169 33.56 37.54 -1.80
N ASP A 170 33.79 38.65 -2.50
CA ASP A 170 34.17 39.92 -1.88
C ASP A 170 32.98 40.90 -1.83
N PRO A 171 32.48 41.25 -0.63
CA PRO A 171 31.39 42.21 -0.46
C PRO A 171 31.68 43.57 -1.12
N ASN A 172 32.94 44.04 -1.12
CA ASN A 172 33.33 45.31 -1.72
C ASN A 172 33.19 45.30 -3.25
N LEU A 173 33.33 44.12 -3.86
CA LEU A 173 33.16 43.91 -5.29
C LEU A 173 31.76 43.41 -5.65
N LYS A 174 30.75 43.70 -4.81
CA LYS A 174 29.36 43.22 -4.96
C LYS A 174 29.28 41.69 -5.03
N TYR A 175 30.08 41.01 -4.22
CA TYR A 175 30.24 39.55 -4.19
C TYR A 175 30.70 39.00 -5.53
N ARG A 176 31.54 39.71 -6.28
CA ARG A 176 32.27 39.09 -7.38
C ARG A 176 33.42 38.25 -6.83
N TRP A 177 33.90 37.31 -7.64
CA TRP A 177 35.00 36.44 -7.23
C TRP A 177 36.31 37.25 -7.19
N SER A 178 37.04 37.11 -6.10
CA SER A 178 38.42 37.59 -5.94
C SER A 178 39.27 36.51 -5.27
N ALA A 179 40.55 36.80 -5.07
CA ALA A 179 41.54 35.84 -4.57
C ALA A 179 42.11 36.33 -3.23
N ARG A 180 42.31 35.41 -2.28
CA ARG A 180 42.96 35.65 -0.99
C ARG A 180 43.87 34.48 -0.61
N PRO A 181 44.92 34.70 0.21
CA PRO A 181 45.76 33.61 0.71
C PRO A 181 44.93 32.57 1.46
N CYS A 182 45.09 31.28 1.14
CA CYS A 182 44.27 30.19 1.70
C CYS A 182 44.36 30.06 3.24
N SER A 183 45.38 30.66 3.86
CA SER A 183 45.60 30.69 5.32
C SER A 183 44.73 31.70 6.06
N ASP A 184 44.09 32.65 5.36
CA ASP A 184 43.20 33.64 5.96
C ASP A 184 42.02 32.96 6.67
N LYS A 185 41.60 33.51 7.81
CA LYS A 185 40.43 33.03 8.56
C LYS A 185 39.19 33.83 8.16
N LEU A 186 38.39 33.29 7.25
CA LEU A 186 37.20 33.93 6.71
C LEU A 186 35.95 33.08 6.95
N ARG A 187 34.79 33.72 6.88
CA ARG A 187 33.49 33.01 6.81
C ARG A 187 33.45 32.16 5.55
N PHE A 188 32.60 31.16 5.52
CA PHE A 188 32.53 30.27 4.37
C PHE A 188 31.12 29.80 4.09
N ILE A 189 30.87 29.41 2.84
CA ILE A 189 29.56 28.97 2.39
C ILE A 189 29.62 27.55 1.85
N CYS A 190 28.84 26.67 2.45
CA CYS A 190 28.68 25.28 2.01
C CYS A 190 27.55 25.16 0.99
N GLN A 191 27.75 24.34 -0.03
CA GLN A 191 26.77 23.99 -1.04
C GLN A 191 26.42 22.50 -0.95
N HIS A 192 25.12 22.22 -0.94
CA HIS A 192 24.59 20.87 -1.03
C HIS A 192 23.65 20.77 -2.25
N LYS A 193 23.88 19.78 -3.13
CA LYS A 193 22.96 19.49 -4.23
C LYS A 193 21.58 19.08 -3.71
N MET A 194 20.54 19.80 -4.13
CA MET A 194 19.16 19.59 -3.68
C MET A 194 18.59 18.29 -4.28
N PRO A 195 18.36 17.22 -3.49
CA PRO A 195 17.73 16.00 -3.98
C PRO A 195 16.28 16.28 -4.35
N LYS A 196 15.86 15.76 -5.51
CA LYS A 196 14.50 15.89 -6.04
C LYS A 196 13.87 14.50 -6.10
N VAL A 197 12.92 14.23 -5.23
CA VAL A 197 12.35 12.89 -5.01
C VAL A 197 10.83 12.89 -5.10
N SER A 198 10.23 11.75 -5.47
CA SER A 198 8.78 11.58 -5.37
C SER A 198 8.36 11.45 -3.90
N GLY A 199 7.11 11.77 -3.57
CA GLY A 199 6.58 11.67 -2.18
C GLY A 199 6.91 10.36 -1.46
N PRO A 200 6.67 9.17 -2.06
CA PRO A 200 7.00 7.90 -1.44
C PRO A 200 8.50 7.65 -1.19
N ASN A 201 9.41 8.42 -1.80
CA ASN A 201 10.85 8.28 -1.63
C ASN A 201 11.44 9.34 -0.68
N ARG A 202 10.61 10.22 -0.10
CA ARG A 202 11.03 11.29 0.81
C ARG A 202 11.77 10.73 2.04
N PHE A 203 11.24 9.65 2.63
CA PHE A 203 11.84 8.98 3.80
C PHE A 203 13.29 8.51 3.58
N LYS A 204 13.65 8.15 2.34
CA LYS A 204 15.03 7.70 2.02
C LYS A 204 16.05 8.81 2.19
N ILE A 205 15.66 10.05 1.94
CA ILE A 205 16.53 11.21 2.13
C ILE A 205 16.69 11.49 3.62
N TYR A 206 15.60 11.44 4.40
CA TYR A 206 15.66 11.57 5.86
C TYR A 206 16.56 10.51 6.51
N ASN A 207 16.36 9.23 6.17
CA ASN A 207 17.18 8.16 6.72
C ASN A 207 18.66 8.33 6.39
N ARG A 208 18.98 8.85 5.18
CA ARG A 208 20.36 9.13 4.78
C ARG A 208 20.97 10.28 5.58
N TRP A 209 20.20 11.32 5.86
CA TRP A 209 20.68 12.50 6.58
C TRP A 209 20.61 12.37 8.10
N ASN A 210 19.90 11.38 8.64
CA ASN A 210 19.78 11.17 10.09
C ASN A 210 21.13 10.95 10.79
N ALA A 211 22.14 10.42 10.09
CA ALA A 211 23.49 10.29 10.63
C ALA A 211 24.19 11.65 10.84
N THR A 212 23.93 12.61 9.94
CA THR A 212 24.57 13.93 9.93
C THR A 212 23.76 14.97 10.71
N TYR A 213 22.44 14.83 10.69
CA TYR A 213 21.46 15.72 11.31
C TYR A 213 20.44 14.87 12.09
N PRO A 214 20.79 14.37 13.28
CA PRO A 214 19.92 13.50 14.05
C PRO A 214 18.64 14.23 14.45
N ASN A 215 17.48 13.59 14.22
CA ASN A 215 16.15 14.10 14.59
C ASN A 215 15.73 15.46 13.99
N GLN A 216 16.47 15.98 13.00
CA GLN A 216 16.12 17.24 12.33
C GLN A 216 15.43 16.98 10.99
N LEU A 217 14.34 17.71 10.74
CA LEU A 217 13.61 17.65 9.48
C LEU A 217 14.27 18.55 8.43
N ALA A 218 14.51 18.00 7.24
CA ALA A 218 14.85 18.72 6.02
C ALA A 218 13.83 19.81 5.68
N ASN A 219 14.34 20.94 5.19
CA ASN A 219 13.56 22.02 4.59
C ASN A 219 13.03 21.51 3.23
N GLU A 220 11.77 21.07 3.21
CA GLU A 220 11.12 20.57 2.00
C GLU A 220 10.38 21.68 1.24
N VAL A 221 10.43 21.60 -0.08
CA VAL A 221 9.65 22.44 -0.99
C VAL A 221 9.00 21.55 -2.02
N VAL A 222 7.69 21.68 -2.17
CA VAL A 222 6.94 20.98 -3.22
C VAL A 222 7.18 21.69 -4.55
N LEU A 223 7.60 20.93 -5.55
CA LEU A 223 7.80 21.38 -6.91
C LEU A 223 6.68 20.81 -7.80
N GLU A 224 5.86 21.69 -8.35
CA GLU A 224 4.86 21.33 -9.36
C GLU A 224 5.52 21.22 -10.74
N ILE A 225 5.33 20.09 -11.42
CA ILE A 225 5.80 19.92 -12.80
C ILE A 225 4.85 20.66 -13.75
N LEU A 226 5.41 21.61 -14.49
CA LEU A 226 4.70 22.35 -15.53
C LEU A 226 4.59 21.51 -16.81
N GLU A 227 3.57 21.77 -17.60
CA GLU A 227 3.41 21.11 -18.90
C GLU A 227 4.57 21.48 -19.86
N PRO A 228 5.05 20.52 -20.67
CA PRO A 228 6.07 20.79 -21.68
C PRO A 228 5.58 21.82 -22.69
N ARG A 229 6.43 22.78 -23.08
CA ARG A 229 6.19 23.73 -24.17
C ARG A 229 6.86 23.17 -25.42
N GLU A 230 6.39 23.55 -26.60
CA GLU A 230 6.92 23.05 -27.89
C GLU A 230 8.44 23.24 -28.05
N ASN A 231 9.01 24.27 -27.42
CA ASN A 231 10.45 24.58 -27.44
C ASN A 231 11.29 23.88 -26.36
N ASP A 232 10.69 23.01 -25.54
CA ASP A 232 11.47 22.26 -24.56
C ASP A 232 12.32 21.17 -25.21
N ARG A 233 13.62 21.22 -24.91
CA ARG A 233 14.49 20.07 -25.12
C ARG A 233 13.83 18.86 -24.43
N ARG A 234 13.49 17.82 -25.22
CA ARG A 234 12.77 16.56 -24.89
C ARG A 234 13.13 15.87 -23.55
N PHE A 235 14.16 16.32 -22.85
CA PHE A 235 14.72 15.73 -21.62
C PHE A 235 14.78 16.72 -20.43
N HIS A 236 14.35 17.97 -20.52
CA HIS A 236 14.32 18.87 -19.36
C HIS A 236 12.91 18.97 -18.80
N ARG A 237 12.76 19.04 -17.47
CA ARG A 237 11.46 19.28 -16.82
C ARG A 237 11.42 20.68 -16.26
N ARG A 238 10.45 21.48 -16.67
CA ARG A 238 10.12 22.74 -15.99
C ARG A 238 9.31 22.44 -14.73
N VAL A 239 9.67 23.12 -13.65
CA VAL A 239 9.00 23.01 -12.36
C VAL A 239 8.85 24.39 -11.74
N LYS A 240 7.82 24.59 -10.95
CA LYS A 240 7.65 25.77 -10.09
C LYS A 240 7.54 25.32 -8.63
N ALA A 241 8.08 26.10 -7.70
CA ALA A 241 7.91 25.83 -6.28
C ALA A 241 6.50 26.26 -5.83
N GLU A 242 5.89 25.51 -4.92
CA GLU A 242 4.63 25.86 -4.30
C GLU A 242 4.79 27.20 -3.54
N GLY A 243 3.95 28.20 -3.88
CA GLY A 243 4.04 29.55 -3.34
C GLY A 243 5.07 30.49 -4.00
N SER A 244 5.68 30.08 -5.13
CA SER A 244 6.60 30.95 -5.89
C SER A 244 6.34 30.87 -7.40
N ASP A 245 6.36 32.03 -8.07
CA ASP A 245 6.29 32.13 -9.54
C ASP A 245 7.63 31.83 -10.23
N GLU A 246 8.64 31.38 -9.48
CA GLU A 246 9.96 31.05 -10.01
C GLU A 246 9.92 29.72 -10.77
N GLU A 247 9.99 29.79 -12.11
CA GLU A 247 10.21 28.62 -12.96
C GLU A 247 11.68 28.16 -12.94
N MET A 248 11.88 26.86 -12.74
CA MET A 248 13.18 26.20 -12.73
C MET A 248 13.22 25.06 -13.74
N ILE A 249 14.41 24.82 -14.28
CA ILE A 249 14.65 23.71 -15.22
C ILE A 249 15.45 22.62 -14.49
N ILE A 250 14.88 21.41 -14.41
CA ILE A 250 15.57 20.20 -13.94
C ILE A 250 16.11 19.45 -15.17
N PRO A 251 17.44 19.35 -15.34
CA PRO A 251 18.02 18.50 -16.37
C PRO A 251 17.76 17.02 -16.07
N ASN A 252 17.13 16.29 -17.00
CA ASN A 252 17.01 14.84 -16.90
C ASN A 252 18.13 14.19 -17.72
N ARG A 253 18.84 13.20 -17.15
CA ARG A 253 19.89 12.47 -17.89
C ARG A 253 19.24 11.60 -18.98
N ARG A 254 19.82 11.59 -20.20
CA ARG A 254 19.48 10.60 -21.24
C ARG A 254 19.65 9.20 -20.65
N ARG A 255 18.57 8.44 -20.53
CA ARG A 255 18.63 6.98 -20.31
C ARG A 255 19.04 6.37 -21.64
N ASN A 256 20.35 6.22 -21.86
CA ASN A 256 20.90 5.72 -23.11
C ASN A 256 20.60 4.21 -23.22
N ASN A 257 19.50 3.85 -23.88
CA ASN A 257 19.05 2.46 -24.01
C ASN A 257 19.89 1.61 -24.99
N ASN A 258 20.88 2.17 -25.68
CA ASN A 258 21.73 1.43 -26.64
C ASN A 258 22.93 0.69 -26.02
N ARG A 259 22.98 0.49 -24.70
CA ARG A 259 24.06 -0.26 -24.04
C ARG A 259 23.78 -1.76 -23.87
N ARG A 260 22.85 -2.34 -24.63
CA ARG A 260 22.48 -3.75 -24.51
C ARG A 260 23.32 -4.73 -25.32
N ASN A 261 24.18 -4.26 -26.24
CA ASN A 261 24.94 -5.16 -27.13
C ASN A 261 26.46 -4.98 -27.17
N ASN A 262 27.10 -4.27 -26.23
CA ASN A 262 28.58 -4.19 -26.25
C ASN A 262 29.25 -4.06 -24.86
N GLN A 263 28.80 -4.83 -23.88
CA GLN A 263 29.49 -4.98 -22.59
C GLN A 263 29.82 -6.45 -22.33
N ARG A 264 30.84 -6.96 -23.01
CA ARG A 264 31.56 -8.17 -22.58
C ARG A 264 33.00 -7.93 -22.15
N ASN A 265 33.51 -6.68 -22.16
CA ASN A 265 34.83 -6.35 -21.61
C ASN A 265 34.95 -4.88 -21.17
N ARG A 266 34.36 -4.52 -20.01
CA ARG A 266 34.76 -3.32 -19.24
C ARG A 266 34.67 -3.61 -17.74
N PRO A 267 35.66 -3.19 -16.93
CA PRO A 267 35.59 -3.37 -15.49
C PRO A 267 34.43 -2.54 -14.90
N ILE A 268 33.75 -3.14 -13.94
CA ILE A 268 32.58 -2.59 -13.25
C ILE A 268 33.02 -1.40 -12.40
N GLN A 269 32.74 -0.18 -12.86
CA GLN A 269 32.75 1.00 -11.99
C GLN A 269 31.39 1.13 -11.27
N ASN A 270 31.48 1.31 -9.96
CA ASN A 270 30.39 1.48 -9.00
C ASN A 270 29.46 2.65 -9.40
N GLN A 271 28.21 2.38 -9.81
CA GLN A 271 27.25 3.42 -10.22
C GLN A 271 26.40 4.02 -9.09
N ASN A 272 26.82 3.87 -7.83
CA ASN A 272 26.13 4.45 -6.67
C ASN A 272 27.01 5.47 -5.95
N GLN A 273 27.42 6.52 -6.65
CA GLN A 273 28.02 7.69 -6.00
C GLN A 273 27.14 8.91 -6.29
N HIS A 274 26.56 9.46 -5.24
CA HIS A 274 25.90 10.75 -5.26
C HIS A 274 26.97 11.85 -5.43
N PRO A 275 26.68 12.99 -6.09
CA PRO A 275 27.68 14.04 -6.34
C PRO A 275 28.33 14.65 -5.09
N ASN A 276 27.81 14.35 -3.90
CA ASN A 276 28.33 14.84 -2.61
C ASN A 276 28.98 13.71 -1.78
N ASP A 277 29.12 12.48 -2.33
CA ASP A 277 29.78 11.37 -1.63
C ASP A 277 31.31 11.52 -1.70
N VAL A 278 32.00 10.98 -0.68
CA VAL A 278 33.44 11.07 -0.39
C VAL A 278 34.37 10.57 -1.52
N ASN A 279 33.85 10.04 -2.63
CA ASN A 279 34.65 9.34 -3.63
C ASN A 279 34.24 9.64 -5.09
N TYR A 280 33.74 10.86 -5.36
CA TYR A 280 33.40 11.31 -6.71
C TYR A 280 34.66 11.70 -7.50
N GLN A 281 35.11 10.84 -8.43
CA GLN A 281 36.08 11.23 -9.47
C GLN A 281 35.36 11.60 -10.77
N PRO A 282 35.66 12.76 -11.40
CA PRO A 282 35.18 13.08 -12.74
C PRO A 282 35.79 12.12 -13.78
N SER A 283 35.02 11.74 -14.80
CA SER A 283 35.55 10.98 -15.92
C SER A 283 36.42 11.87 -16.81
N GLU A 284 37.74 11.67 -16.83
CA GLU A 284 38.63 12.31 -17.81
C GLU A 284 38.27 11.87 -19.24
N GLN A 285 38.13 12.85 -20.14
CA GLN A 285 38.06 12.62 -21.57
C GLN A 285 39.45 12.24 -22.10
N ARG A 286 39.77 10.95 -22.12
CA ARG A 286 40.94 10.47 -22.89
C ARG A 286 40.69 10.68 -24.38
N GLN A 287 41.40 11.64 -24.97
CA GLN A 287 41.63 11.71 -26.40
C GLN A 287 42.27 10.38 -26.85
N ARG A 288 41.65 9.73 -27.83
CA ARG A 288 42.16 8.50 -28.45
C ARG A 288 43.14 8.89 -29.54
N ASN A 289 44.42 8.64 -29.31
CA ASN A 289 45.36 8.31 -30.37
C ASN A 289 45.92 6.92 -30.07
N ARG A 290 45.72 5.98 -31.00
CA ARG A 290 46.43 4.70 -31.01
C ARG A 290 46.79 4.39 -32.47
N PRO A 291 48.08 4.20 -32.80
CA PRO A 291 48.44 3.55 -34.04
C PRO A 291 48.20 2.04 -33.94
N ARG A 292 47.95 1.45 -35.10
CA ARG A 292 47.65 0.05 -35.36
C ARG A 292 48.95 -0.77 -35.39
N ALA A 293 48.97 -1.93 -34.74
CA ALA A 293 49.93 -2.97 -35.01
C ALA A 293 49.25 -4.35 -34.97
N SER A 294 49.65 -5.17 -35.92
CA SER A 294 49.04 -6.39 -36.42
C SER A 294 49.77 -7.63 -35.87
N THR A 295 49.05 -8.76 -35.80
CA THR A 295 49.53 -10.17 -35.98
C THR A 295 50.67 -10.65 -35.04
N VAL A 296 50.61 -11.80 -34.37
CA VAL A 296 50.57 -13.19 -34.86
C VAL A 296 50.32 -14.11 -33.64
N ALA A 297 49.60 -15.22 -33.81
CA ALA A 297 49.56 -16.33 -32.85
C ALA A 297 50.45 -17.49 -33.35
N PRO A 298 51.06 -18.27 -32.45
CA PRO A 298 51.12 -19.73 -32.66
C PRO A 298 50.99 -20.51 -31.31
N PRO A 299 51.11 -21.85 -31.26
CA PRO A 299 49.96 -22.74 -31.27
C PRO A 299 49.85 -23.65 -30.03
N THR A 300 48.71 -24.36 -29.99
CA THR A 300 48.27 -25.39 -29.05
C THR A 300 49.17 -26.61 -28.94
N THR A 301 49.36 -27.11 -27.73
CA THR A 301 49.59 -28.54 -27.44
C THR A 301 48.45 -29.08 -26.58
N GLN A 302 47.79 -30.12 -27.09
CA GLN A 302 46.76 -30.88 -26.39
C GLN A 302 47.39 -31.80 -25.35
N SER A 303 46.77 -31.91 -24.18
CA SER A 303 46.91 -33.09 -23.33
C SER A 303 45.57 -33.44 -22.70
N VAL A 304 45.36 -34.74 -22.65
CA VAL A 304 44.13 -35.51 -22.45
C VAL A 304 43.63 -35.40 -21.01
N ASN A 305 42.31 -35.29 -20.83
CA ASN A 305 41.64 -35.36 -19.52
C ASN A 305 41.80 -36.75 -18.89
N PRO A 306 41.75 -36.80 -17.55
CA PRO A 306 40.68 -37.58 -16.95
C PRO A 306 39.90 -36.79 -15.90
N SER A 307 38.60 -37.08 -15.84
CA SER A 307 37.65 -36.61 -14.83
C SER A 307 38.21 -36.73 -13.42
N ASN A 308 38.11 -35.65 -12.65
CA ASN A 308 38.07 -35.67 -11.21
C ASN A 308 36.96 -34.73 -10.73
N ASP A 309 35.80 -35.33 -10.48
CA ASP A 309 34.85 -34.84 -9.49
C ASP A 309 35.53 -34.91 -8.12
N VAL A 310 36.27 -33.87 -7.77
CA VAL A 310 36.64 -33.58 -6.38
C VAL A 310 36.40 -32.09 -6.18
N LEU A 311 35.29 -31.77 -5.52
CA LEU A 311 35.05 -30.46 -4.94
C LEU A 311 36.23 -30.13 -4.03
N ALA A 312 37.13 -29.26 -4.50
CA ALA A 312 38.22 -28.75 -3.68
C ALA A 312 37.64 -28.21 -2.36
N ALA A 313 38.12 -28.76 -1.25
CA ALA A 313 37.74 -28.33 0.08
C ALA A 313 37.96 -26.81 0.21
N SER A 314 36.98 -26.12 0.81
CA SER A 314 37.10 -24.69 1.07
C SER A 314 38.27 -24.45 2.03
N PRO A 315 39.17 -23.49 1.74
CA PRO A 315 40.32 -23.24 2.60
C PRO A 315 39.86 -22.80 3.99
N THR A 316 40.53 -23.32 5.03
CA THR A 316 40.25 -23.00 6.42
C THR A 316 40.53 -21.52 6.74
N PRO A 317 39.87 -20.92 7.75
CA PRO A 317 39.89 -19.46 8.00
C PRO A 317 41.27 -18.83 8.23
N GLN A 318 42.28 -19.65 8.53
CA GLN A 318 43.65 -19.24 8.81
C GLN A 318 44.52 -19.02 7.55
N GLN A 319 44.09 -19.47 6.37
CA GLN A 319 44.84 -19.31 5.11
C GLN A 319 44.20 -18.31 4.12
N MET A 320 43.05 -17.72 4.48
CA MET A 320 42.33 -16.80 3.60
C MET A 320 42.90 -15.38 3.66
N THR A 321 43.47 -14.92 2.54
CA THR A 321 43.92 -13.54 2.38
C THR A 321 42.75 -12.56 2.43
N GLN A 322 43.02 -11.27 2.66
CA GLN A 322 41.97 -10.23 2.59
C GLN A 322 41.27 -10.21 1.22
N TYR A 323 41.97 -10.61 0.16
CA TYR A 323 41.42 -10.74 -1.19
C TYR A 323 40.41 -11.90 -1.29
N ASP A 324 40.70 -13.04 -0.68
CA ASP A 324 39.80 -14.21 -0.68
C ASP A 324 38.52 -13.94 0.10
N ARG A 325 38.61 -13.24 1.25
CA ARG A 325 37.44 -12.77 2.02
C ARG A 325 36.58 -11.81 1.21
N LYS A 326 37.20 -10.91 0.43
CA LYS A 326 36.49 -9.97 -0.46
C LYS A 326 35.80 -10.71 -1.61
N LEU A 327 36.47 -11.71 -2.20
CA LEU A 327 35.96 -12.53 -3.29
C LEU A 327 34.79 -13.42 -2.83
N GLN A 328 34.87 -14.04 -1.66
CA GLN A 328 33.80 -14.83 -1.08
C GLN A 328 32.56 -13.97 -0.77
N ARG A 329 32.75 -12.79 -0.17
CA ARG A 329 31.66 -11.80 0.06
C ARG A 329 31.03 -11.34 -1.26
N GLN A 330 31.82 -11.24 -2.33
CA GLN A 330 31.32 -10.86 -3.66
C GLN A 330 30.48 -11.99 -4.29
N ARG A 331 30.95 -13.24 -4.24
CA ARG A 331 30.20 -14.44 -4.70
C ARG A 331 28.90 -14.63 -3.91
N GLU A 332 28.92 -14.39 -2.61
CA GLU A 332 27.73 -14.49 -1.76
C GLU A 332 26.71 -13.38 -2.06
N ARG A 333 27.19 -12.14 -2.27
CA ARG A 333 26.33 -11.03 -2.72
C ARG A 333 25.68 -11.31 -4.08
N GLU A 334 26.39 -11.97 -5.00
CA GLU A 334 25.83 -12.40 -6.28
C GLU A 334 24.79 -13.50 -6.13
N ARG A 335 25.04 -14.54 -5.33
CA ARG A 335 24.05 -15.58 -5.03
C ARG A 335 22.77 -15.00 -4.44
N ARG A 336 22.89 -14.10 -3.44
CA ARG A 336 21.74 -13.40 -2.85
C ARG A 336 21.00 -12.52 -3.86
N ARG A 337 21.70 -11.92 -4.84
CA ARG A 337 21.07 -11.16 -5.93
C ARG A 337 20.31 -12.06 -6.90
N GLN A 338 20.85 -13.24 -7.23
CA GLN A 338 20.19 -14.22 -8.10
C GLN A 338 18.94 -14.80 -7.43
N LEU A 339 18.99 -15.15 -6.14
CA LEU A 339 17.83 -15.63 -5.39
C LEU A 339 16.68 -14.60 -5.41
N ARG A 340 16.96 -13.35 -5.03
CA ARG A 340 15.96 -12.27 -5.06
C ARG A 340 15.38 -12.02 -6.45
N ARG A 341 16.15 -12.27 -7.51
CA ARG A 341 15.68 -12.16 -8.90
C ARG A 341 14.73 -13.30 -9.26
N GLN A 342 15.06 -14.53 -8.85
CA GLN A 342 14.18 -15.70 -9.04
C GLN A 342 12.88 -15.56 -8.24
N GLU A 343 12.94 -15.09 -6.98
CA GLU A 343 11.77 -14.81 -6.16
C GLU A 343 10.85 -13.75 -6.80
N ARG A 344 11.43 -12.64 -7.28
CA ARG A 344 10.66 -11.60 -8.00
C ARG A 344 10.02 -12.14 -9.28
N GLN A 345 10.70 -13.04 -10.01
CA GLN A 345 10.12 -13.68 -11.19
C GLN A 345 9.00 -14.65 -10.84
N LYS A 346 9.15 -15.45 -9.77
CA LYS A 346 8.08 -16.34 -9.27
C LYS A 346 6.86 -15.53 -8.81
N LEU A 347 7.07 -14.45 -8.05
CA LEU A 347 6.01 -13.55 -7.60
C LEU A 347 5.30 -12.88 -8.78
N ALA A 348 6.03 -12.39 -9.77
CA ALA A 348 5.44 -11.79 -10.97
C ALA A 348 4.63 -12.81 -11.80
N ARG A 349 5.08 -14.07 -11.89
CA ARG A 349 4.31 -15.15 -12.54
C ARG A 349 3.02 -15.46 -11.77
N LYS A 350 3.07 -15.53 -10.44
CA LYS A 350 1.91 -15.75 -9.58
C LYS A 350 0.89 -14.61 -9.71
N GLN A 351 1.35 -13.36 -9.65
CA GLN A 351 0.48 -12.18 -9.86
C GLN A 351 -0.14 -12.14 -11.26
N LYS A 352 0.60 -12.56 -12.30
CA LYS A 352 0.07 -12.65 -13.67
C LYS A 352 -1.02 -13.73 -13.79
N GLN A 353 -0.81 -14.91 -13.19
CA GLN A 353 -1.80 -15.98 -13.14
C GLN A 353 -3.06 -15.55 -12.38
N GLU A 354 -2.90 -14.89 -11.23
CA GLU A 354 -4.03 -14.38 -10.44
C GLU A 354 -4.83 -13.32 -11.20
N LYS A 355 -4.15 -12.40 -11.90
CA LYS A 355 -4.80 -11.41 -12.75
C LYS A 355 -5.58 -12.05 -13.91
N GLN A 356 -5.03 -13.10 -14.53
CA GLN A 356 -5.74 -13.86 -15.58
C GLN A 356 -6.95 -14.61 -15.02
N ARG A 357 -6.85 -15.17 -13.79
CA ARG A 357 -7.97 -15.84 -13.13
C ARG A 357 -9.12 -14.86 -12.85
N ARG A 358 -8.81 -13.69 -12.27
CA ARG A 358 -9.79 -12.61 -12.03
C ARG A 358 -10.47 -12.14 -13.32
N GLN A 359 -9.71 -11.96 -14.39
CA GLN A 359 -10.28 -11.61 -15.71
C GLN A 359 -11.17 -12.71 -16.30
N LYS A 360 -10.89 -13.99 -16.03
CA LYS A 360 -11.72 -15.11 -16.49
C LYS A 360 -13.02 -15.20 -15.67
N GLU A 361 -12.93 -15.03 -14.36
CA GLU A 361 -14.08 -14.95 -13.44
C GLU A 361 -14.99 -13.77 -13.80
N GLU A 362 -14.43 -12.60 -14.09
CA GLU A 362 -15.16 -11.41 -14.52
C GLU A 362 -15.88 -11.60 -15.86
N ARG A 363 -15.23 -12.24 -16.86
CA ARG A 363 -15.89 -12.61 -18.13
C ARG A 363 -17.03 -13.60 -17.93
N GLN A 364 -16.87 -14.60 -17.07
CA GLN A 364 -17.93 -15.55 -16.76
C GLN A 364 -19.10 -14.88 -16.05
N ARG A 365 -18.84 -13.92 -15.16
CA ARG A 365 -19.88 -13.12 -14.50
C ARG A 365 -20.69 -12.30 -15.51
N LEU A 366 -20.01 -11.59 -16.42
CA LEU A 366 -20.66 -10.82 -17.48
C LEU A 366 -21.47 -11.70 -18.43
N GLN A 367 -20.99 -12.90 -18.79
CA GLN A 367 -21.75 -13.86 -19.60
C GLN A 367 -23.03 -14.36 -18.90
N ARG A 368 -22.97 -14.63 -17.59
CA ARG A 368 -24.16 -15.02 -16.81
C ARG A 368 -25.18 -13.89 -16.73
N GLU A 369 -24.70 -12.65 -16.58
CA GLU A 369 -25.54 -11.45 -16.54
C GLU A 369 -26.19 -11.16 -17.90
N GLU A 370 -25.47 -11.39 -19.01
CA GLU A 370 -26.01 -11.30 -20.36
C GLU A 370 -27.02 -12.42 -20.67
N GLN A 371 -26.78 -13.65 -20.22
CA GLN A 371 -27.75 -14.75 -20.31
C GLN A 371 -29.03 -14.45 -19.53
N GLN A 372 -28.91 -13.90 -18.32
CA GLN A 372 -30.07 -13.46 -17.55
C GLN A 372 -30.82 -12.29 -18.21
N ARG A 373 -30.11 -11.36 -18.86
CA ARG A 373 -30.76 -10.29 -19.66
C ARG A 373 -31.49 -10.86 -20.88
N ARG A 374 -30.90 -11.82 -21.60
CA ARG A 374 -31.56 -12.50 -22.73
C ARG A 374 -32.78 -13.30 -22.31
N GLN A 375 -32.75 -13.96 -21.15
CA GLN A 375 -33.91 -14.66 -20.59
C GLN A 375 -35.03 -13.69 -20.18
N ARG A 376 -34.71 -12.51 -19.65
CA ARG A 376 -35.71 -11.47 -19.34
C ARG A 376 -36.32 -10.85 -20.60
N LEU A 377 -35.55 -10.73 -21.68
CA LEU A 377 -36.03 -10.22 -22.97
C LEU A 377 -36.83 -11.25 -23.79
N GLN A 378 -36.92 -12.51 -23.35
CA GLN A 378 -37.75 -13.56 -23.98
C GLN A 378 -39.13 -13.74 -23.32
N HIS A 379 -39.49 -12.91 -22.33
CA HIS A 379 -40.79 -12.99 -21.64
C HIS A 379 -41.78 -11.88 -22.02
N ASP A 380 -41.42 -10.99 -22.94
CA ASP A 380 -42.31 -9.96 -23.48
C ASP A 380 -42.32 -10.05 -25.01
N GLU A 381 -43.17 -10.91 -25.56
CA GLU A 381 -43.58 -10.81 -26.96
C GLU A 381 -45.07 -11.21 -27.09
N PRO A 382 -45.98 -10.27 -27.45
CA PRO A 382 -47.36 -10.60 -27.77
C PRO A 382 -47.50 -11.06 -29.23
N LYS A 383 -48.33 -12.09 -29.45
CA LYS A 383 -48.78 -12.55 -30.77
C LYS A 383 -49.62 -11.48 -31.49
N PRO A 384 -49.50 -11.29 -32.82
CA PRO A 384 -50.44 -10.48 -33.59
C PRO A 384 -51.56 -11.34 -34.20
N GLN A 385 -52.81 -10.93 -33.99
CA GLN A 385 -53.95 -11.30 -34.83
C GLN A 385 -54.63 -10.05 -35.40
N GLU A 386 -55.08 -10.23 -36.64
CA GLU A 386 -55.84 -9.38 -37.55
C GLU A 386 -57.09 -8.75 -36.89
N ILE A 387 -57.59 -7.59 -37.31
CA ILE A 387 -58.41 -7.35 -38.52
C ILE A 387 -58.59 -5.82 -38.67
N ASP A 388 -58.60 -5.28 -39.89
CA ASP A 388 -59.66 -4.32 -40.28
C ASP A 388 -59.74 -3.97 -41.77
N GLU A 389 -60.98 -3.69 -42.16
CA GLU A 389 -61.61 -3.91 -43.45
C GLU A 389 -61.39 -2.81 -44.51
N LEU A 390 -61.50 -3.29 -45.76
CA LEU A 390 -61.60 -2.55 -47.01
C LEU A 390 -62.88 -1.70 -47.10
N ARG A 391 -62.69 -0.41 -47.42
CA ARG A 391 -63.72 0.50 -47.91
C ARG A 391 -63.57 0.69 -49.42
N GLN A 392 -64.60 0.33 -50.19
CA GLN A 392 -65.12 1.05 -51.39
C GLN A 392 -66.32 0.24 -51.94
N ARG A 393 -67.54 0.81 -51.89
CA ARG A 393 -68.32 1.40 -53.02
C ARG A 393 -68.59 0.41 -54.16
N SER A 394 -69.74 0.33 -54.81
CA SER A 394 -71.08 0.92 -54.71
C SER A 394 -71.86 0.37 -55.93
N GLU A 395 -73.17 0.16 -55.75
CA GLU A 395 -74.23 0.25 -56.78
C GLU A 395 -74.36 -0.81 -57.90
N GLU A 396 -75.60 -0.87 -58.40
CA GLU A 396 -76.23 -1.81 -59.35
C GLU A 396 -76.70 -3.14 -58.70
N GLU A 397 -77.95 -3.59 -58.81
CA GLU A 397 -78.96 -3.27 -59.81
C GLU A 397 -80.37 -3.62 -59.30
N HIS A 398 -81.30 -2.75 -59.67
CA HIS A 398 -82.71 -2.83 -59.38
C HIS A 398 -83.41 -3.66 -60.45
N GLU A 399 -83.60 -4.97 -60.28
CA GLU A 399 -84.68 -5.68 -61.01
C GLU A 399 -84.96 -7.09 -60.47
N LYS A 400 -86.02 -7.21 -59.67
CA LYS A 400 -87.11 -8.21 -59.81
C LYS A 400 -88.01 -8.10 -58.59
N LYS A 401 -88.78 -7.03 -58.59
CA LYS A 401 -90.14 -7.08 -58.03
C LYS A 401 -90.95 -8.06 -58.87
N GLN A 402 -91.97 -8.61 -58.22
CA GLN A 402 -93.13 -9.30 -58.79
C GLN A 402 -93.00 -10.82 -58.92
N ARG A 403 -93.20 -11.50 -57.78
CA ARG A 403 -94.13 -12.62 -57.60
C ARG A 403 -94.08 -13.07 -56.13
N ALA A 404 -95.01 -12.55 -55.33
CA ALA A 404 -95.59 -13.18 -54.11
C ALA A 404 -96.18 -12.12 -53.14
N GLU A 405 -96.86 -11.10 -53.66
CA GLU A 405 -97.53 -10.06 -52.86
C GLU A 405 -99.05 -10.30 -52.83
N GLN A 406 -99.49 -11.50 -52.45
CA GLN A 406 -100.90 -11.74 -52.16
C GLN A 406 -101.19 -12.70 -50.99
N GLU A 407 -100.19 -13.39 -50.43
CA GLU A 407 -100.37 -14.24 -49.22
C GLU A 407 -99.83 -13.62 -47.91
N ARG A 408 -99.30 -12.39 -47.96
CA ARG A 408 -98.49 -11.81 -46.88
C ARG A 408 -99.27 -11.08 -45.78
N LYS A 409 -100.59 -10.90 -45.89
CA LYS A 409 -101.34 -9.96 -45.02
C LYS A 409 -102.15 -10.56 -43.86
N LEU A 410 -102.14 -11.88 -43.65
CA LEU A 410 -102.74 -12.51 -42.44
C LEU A 410 -101.72 -13.27 -41.56
N ARG A 411 -100.51 -13.59 -42.07
CA ARG A 411 -99.40 -14.16 -41.27
C ARG A 411 -98.57 -13.10 -40.54
N VAL A 412 -98.48 -11.90 -41.10
CA VAL A 412 -97.62 -10.80 -40.61
C VAL A 412 -98.03 -10.26 -39.24
N GLU A 413 -99.31 -10.34 -38.84
CA GLU A 413 -99.75 -9.77 -37.55
C GLU A 413 -99.55 -10.74 -36.36
N HIS A 414 -99.71 -12.05 -36.59
CA HIS A 414 -99.47 -13.08 -35.56
C HIS A 414 -97.97 -13.38 -35.37
N GLU A 415 -97.18 -13.39 -36.46
CA GLU A 415 -95.72 -13.53 -36.39
C GLU A 415 -95.04 -12.30 -35.78
N LYS A 416 -95.62 -11.10 -35.95
CA LYS A 416 -95.10 -9.85 -35.35
C LYS A 416 -95.21 -9.86 -33.82
N LYS A 417 -96.35 -10.28 -33.26
CA LYS A 417 -96.52 -10.41 -31.80
C LYS A 417 -95.61 -11.50 -31.18
N GLN A 418 -95.46 -12.65 -31.85
CA GLN A 418 -94.57 -13.71 -31.35
C GLN A 418 -93.08 -13.34 -31.44
N ARG A 419 -92.67 -12.57 -32.47
CA ARG A 419 -91.31 -12.02 -32.57
C ARG A 419 -91.04 -10.94 -31.52
N GLU A 420 -91.98 -10.03 -31.28
CA GLU A 420 -91.84 -8.99 -30.26
C GLU A 420 -91.69 -9.59 -28.84
N ASP A 421 -92.42 -10.67 -28.51
CA ASP A 421 -92.27 -11.38 -27.23
C ASP A 421 -90.98 -12.21 -27.15
N GLN A 422 -90.53 -12.83 -28.25
CA GLN A 422 -89.24 -13.54 -28.30
C GLN A 422 -88.05 -12.57 -28.21
N GLU A 423 -88.12 -11.42 -28.88
CA GLU A 423 -87.09 -10.38 -28.81
C GLU A 423 -87.01 -9.77 -27.40
N ARG A 424 -88.15 -9.53 -26.74
CA ARG A 424 -88.16 -9.09 -25.33
C ARG A 424 -87.50 -10.10 -24.40
N LYS A 425 -87.83 -11.38 -24.51
CA LYS A 425 -87.19 -12.44 -23.69
C LYS A 425 -85.70 -12.59 -23.99
N GLN A 426 -85.31 -12.58 -25.26
CA GLN A 426 -83.90 -12.64 -25.64
C GLN A 426 -83.12 -11.44 -25.09
N LYS A 427 -83.72 -10.25 -25.10
CA LYS A 427 -83.08 -9.03 -24.59
C LYS A 427 -82.94 -9.06 -23.06
N GLU A 428 -83.96 -9.54 -22.34
CA GLU A 428 -83.89 -9.76 -20.89
C GLU A 428 -82.84 -10.82 -20.52
N ASP A 429 -82.77 -11.93 -21.26
CA ASP A 429 -81.76 -12.98 -21.05
C ASP A 429 -80.34 -12.47 -21.38
N GLN A 430 -80.18 -11.66 -22.44
CA GLN A 430 -78.90 -11.02 -22.77
C GLN A 430 -78.45 -10.02 -21.71
N GLU A 431 -79.36 -9.17 -21.23
CA GLU A 431 -79.05 -8.22 -20.16
C GLU A 431 -78.71 -8.93 -18.85
N LYS A 432 -79.36 -10.07 -18.56
CA LYS A 432 -79.04 -10.88 -17.39
C LYS A 432 -77.65 -11.52 -17.52
N GLN A 433 -77.34 -12.10 -18.68
CA GLN A 433 -76.01 -12.66 -18.94
C GLN A 433 -74.90 -11.61 -18.86
N GLN A 434 -75.13 -10.40 -19.39
CA GLN A 434 -74.18 -9.29 -19.29
C GLN A 434 -73.94 -8.83 -17.85
N ARG A 435 -75.00 -8.79 -17.01
CA ARG A 435 -74.86 -8.47 -15.58
C ARG A 435 -74.09 -9.56 -14.84
N ASP A 436 -74.43 -10.83 -15.05
CA ASP A 436 -73.74 -11.97 -14.43
C ASP A 436 -72.26 -12.06 -14.89
N GLU A 437 -71.96 -11.65 -16.13
CA GLU A 437 -70.59 -11.57 -16.64
C GLU A 437 -69.80 -10.39 -16.05
N GLN A 438 -70.42 -9.20 -15.94
CA GLN A 438 -69.80 -8.06 -15.25
C GLN A 438 -69.52 -8.35 -13.77
N GLU A 439 -70.42 -9.06 -13.09
CA GLU A 439 -70.26 -9.40 -11.69
C GLU A 439 -69.13 -10.42 -11.49
N ARG A 440 -69.01 -11.40 -12.39
CA ARG A 440 -67.87 -12.33 -12.43
C ARG A 440 -66.53 -11.64 -12.71
N ILE A 441 -66.51 -10.66 -13.61
CA ILE A 441 -65.29 -9.88 -13.89
C ILE A 441 -64.88 -9.06 -12.66
N ARG A 442 -65.81 -8.39 -11.98
CA ARG A 442 -65.50 -7.66 -10.74
C ARG A 442 -64.97 -8.57 -9.64
N GLN A 443 -65.59 -9.73 -9.43
CA GLN A 443 -65.13 -10.71 -8.44
C GLN A 443 -63.73 -11.22 -8.78
N ALA A 444 -63.46 -11.49 -10.07
CA ALA A 444 -62.13 -11.90 -10.52
C ALA A 444 -61.08 -10.79 -10.32
N GLU A 445 -61.43 -9.53 -10.57
CA GLU A 445 -60.55 -8.38 -10.33
C GLU A 445 -60.27 -8.17 -8.84
N GLU A 446 -61.27 -8.28 -7.97
CA GLU A 446 -61.08 -8.20 -6.51
C GLU A 446 -60.23 -9.36 -5.98
N GLU A 447 -60.44 -10.59 -6.44
CA GLU A 447 -59.56 -11.73 -6.11
C GLU A 447 -58.12 -11.49 -6.58
N GLN A 448 -57.95 -10.93 -7.78
CA GLN A 448 -56.63 -10.66 -8.34
C GLN A 448 -55.91 -9.54 -7.57
N GLN A 449 -56.63 -8.50 -7.15
CA GLN A 449 -56.12 -7.45 -6.27
C GLN A 449 -55.76 -7.99 -4.88
N ALA A 450 -56.60 -8.84 -4.29
CA ALA A 450 -56.33 -9.48 -3.00
C ALA A 450 -55.07 -10.36 -3.08
N ARG A 451 -54.92 -11.17 -4.13
CA ARG A 451 -53.72 -12.00 -4.37
C ARG A 451 -52.47 -11.15 -4.58
N SER A 452 -52.56 -10.05 -5.32
CA SER A 452 -51.46 -9.12 -5.53
C SER A 452 -51.01 -8.45 -4.22
N HIS A 453 -51.96 -8.02 -3.39
CA HIS A 453 -51.68 -7.44 -2.08
C HIS A 453 -51.00 -8.45 -1.14
N GLN A 454 -51.46 -9.71 -1.14
CA GLN A 454 -50.88 -10.78 -0.34
C GLN A 454 -49.44 -11.13 -0.80
N GLN A 455 -49.19 -11.10 -2.11
CA GLN A 455 -47.83 -11.24 -2.67
C GLN A 455 -46.91 -10.09 -2.24
N GLN A 456 -47.36 -8.84 -2.29
CA GLN A 456 -46.57 -7.69 -1.82
C GLN A 456 -46.22 -7.77 -0.33
N LEU A 457 -47.16 -8.21 0.50
CA LEU A 457 -46.93 -8.45 1.93
C LEU A 457 -45.85 -9.51 2.15
N HIS A 458 -45.92 -10.62 1.41
CA HIS A 458 -44.91 -11.68 1.50
C HIS A 458 -43.53 -11.21 1.01
N GLU A 459 -43.46 -10.45 -0.09
CA GLU A 459 -42.21 -9.87 -0.58
C GLU A 459 -41.59 -8.89 0.41
N ASN A 460 -42.40 -8.02 1.03
CA ASN A 460 -41.94 -7.10 2.09
C ASN A 460 -41.39 -7.85 3.31
N GLN A 461 -42.06 -8.91 3.78
CA GLN A 461 -41.56 -9.75 4.86
C GLN A 461 -40.24 -10.45 4.49
N GLN A 462 -40.13 -10.99 3.27
CA GLN A 462 -38.88 -11.59 2.80
C GLN A 462 -37.76 -10.55 2.71
N GLN A 463 -38.06 -9.32 2.27
CA GLN A 463 -37.08 -8.26 2.17
C GLN A 463 -36.57 -7.83 3.54
N GLN A 464 -37.45 -7.69 4.54
CA GLN A 464 -37.06 -7.43 5.92
C GLN A 464 -36.17 -8.54 6.49
N LEU A 465 -36.50 -9.81 6.25
CA LEU A 465 -35.69 -10.96 6.69
C LEU A 465 -34.29 -10.95 6.04
N ARG A 466 -34.21 -10.60 4.75
CA ARG A 466 -32.92 -10.46 4.03
C ARG A 466 -32.09 -9.32 4.60
N GLU A 467 -32.71 -8.18 4.93
CA GLU A 467 -32.01 -7.05 5.56
C GLU A 467 -31.49 -7.39 6.96
N LEU A 468 -32.29 -8.10 7.76
CA LEU A 468 -31.93 -8.53 9.12
C LEU A 468 -30.76 -9.52 9.08
N LYS A 469 -30.80 -10.49 8.17
CA LYS A 469 -29.70 -11.44 7.92
C LYS A 469 -28.44 -10.74 7.41
N ALA A 470 -28.60 -9.76 6.51
CA ALA A 470 -27.48 -8.95 6.04
C ALA A 470 -26.88 -8.07 7.16
N LYS A 471 -27.70 -7.61 8.12
CA LYS A 471 -27.24 -6.86 9.29
C LYS A 471 -26.46 -7.75 10.26
N GLN A 472 -26.95 -8.94 10.56
CA GLN A 472 -26.23 -9.95 11.35
C GLN A 472 -24.88 -10.31 10.71
N GLN A 473 -24.86 -10.59 9.40
CA GLN A 473 -23.61 -10.87 8.69
C GLN A 473 -22.61 -9.71 8.73
N ARG A 474 -23.08 -8.45 8.67
CA ARG A 474 -22.20 -7.29 8.81
C ARG A 474 -21.60 -7.20 10.22
N GLN A 475 -22.39 -7.50 11.26
CA GLN A 475 -21.91 -7.51 12.65
C GLN A 475 -20.88 -8.62 12.89
N GLU A 476 -21.13 -9.83 12.39
CA GLU A 476 -20.17 -10.94 12.45
C GLU A 476 -18.85 -10.59 11.74
N GLN A 477 -18.93 -10.03 10.53
CA GLN A 477 -17.74 -9.57 9.79
C GLN A 477 -16.96 -8.48 10.53
N GLU A 478 -17.66 -7.57 11.21
CA GLU A 478 -17.04 -6.51 12.00
C GLU A 478 -16.34 -7.08 13.24
N GLN A 479 -16.96 -8.04 13.94
CA GLN A 479 -16.34 -8.75 15.06
C GLN A 479 -15.10 -9.53 14.63
N GLU A 480 -15.18 -10.30 13.55
CA GLU A 480 -14.05 -11.06 13.00
C GLU A 480 -12.91 -10.12 12.57
N TYR A 481 -13.23 -8.98 11.97
CA TYR A 481 -12.25 -7.96 11.62
C TYR A 481 -11.55 -7.39 12.86
N GLN A 482 -12.29 -7.09 13.94
CA GLN A 482 -11.70 -6.60 15.19
C GLN A 482 -10.82 -7.67 15.86
N GLN A 483 -11.22 -8.94 15.82
CA GLN A 483 -10.40 -10.06 16.31
C GLN A 483 -9.10 -10.17 15.52
N GLN A 484 -9.17 -10.22 14.19
CA GLN A 484 -7.97 -10.25 13.32
C GLN A 484 -7.06 -9.05 13.53
N LYS A 485 -7.61 -7.88 13.87
CA LYS A 485 -6.83 -6.69 14.22
C LYS A 485 -6.05 -6.89 15.52
N ARG A 486 -6.69 -7.39 16.58
CA ARG A 486 -6.04 -7.70 17.87
C ARG A 486 -4.93 -8.75 17.70
N ASP A 487 -5.18 -9.79 16.92
CA ASP A 487 -4.21 -10.86 16.65
C ASP A 487 -2.96 -10.32 15.94
N ARG A 488 -3.16 -9.47 14.91
CA ARG A 488 -2.06 -8.80 14.21
C ARG A 488 -1.26 -7.90 15.12
N GLU A 489 -1.93 -7.13 16.00
CA GLU A 489 -1.23 -6.29 16.99
C GLU A 489 -0.39 -7.14 17.95
N LEU A 490 -0.93 -8.25 18.45
CA LEU A 490 -0.21 -9.19 19.31
C LEU A 490 0.98 -9.84 18.58
N GLU A 491 0.81 -10.21 17.31
CA GLU A 491 1.87 -10.80 16.49
C GLU A 491 2.99 -9.80 16.17
N ILE A 492 2.66 -8.53 15.91
CA ILE A 492 3.63 -7.45 15.77
C ILE A 492 4.43 -7.26 17.07
N LEU A 493 3.77 -7.30 18.24
CA LEU A 493 4.47 -7.21 19.53
C LEU A 493 5.44 -8.38 19.74
N LYS A 494 5.02 -9.61 19.44
CA LYS A 494 5.88 -10.80 19.50
C LYS A 494 7.07 -10.71 18.53
N GLN A 495 6.86 -10.23 17.31
CA GLN A 495 7.94 -10.04 16.33
C GLN A 495 8.95 -9.00 16.79
N ARG A 496 8.49 -7.88 17.38
CA ARG A 496 9.39 -6.86 17.95
C ARG A 496 10.23 -7.43 19.10
N GLN A 497 9.62 -8.23 19.98
CA GLN A 497 10.34 -8.90 21.06
C GLN A 497 11.43 -9.84 20.52
N LEU A 498 11.09 -10.67 19.53
CA LEU A 498 12.03 -11.58 18.89
C LEU A 498 13.18 -10.84 18.18
N GLU A 499 12.89 -9.72 17.52
CA GLU A 499 13.92 -8.86 16.93
C GLU A 499 14.85 -8.26 17.98
N THR A 500 14.30 -7.79 19.11
CA THR A 500 15.13 -7.28 20.22
C THR A 500 15.98 -8.37 20.85
N ASP A 501 15.44 -9.59 21.06
CA ASP A 501 16.22 -10.72 21.58
C ASP A 501 17.36 -11.10 20.63
N ARG A 502 17.12 -11.08 19.31
CA ARG A 502 18.18 -11.31 18.30
C ARG A 502 19.26 -10.23 18.32
N GLN A 503 18.87 -8.97 18.52
CA GLN A 503 19.83 -7.88 18.65
C GLN A 503 20.68 -8.04 19.91
N HIS A 504 20.06 -8.38 21.04
CA HIS A 504 20.77 -8.63 22.30
C HIS A 504 21.75 -9.81 22.18
N ALA A 505 21.34 -10.92 21.57
CA ALA A 505 22.25 -12.05 21.34
C ALA A 505 23.46 -11.67 20.47
N ALA A 506 23.25 -10.83 19.44
CA ALA A 506 24.34 -10.33 18.59
C ALA A 506 25.25 -9.33 19.31
N GLU A 507 24.70 -8.49 20.20
CA GLU A 507 25.47 -7.58 21.05
C GLU A 507 26.32 -8.35 22.07
N GLU A 508 25.77 -9.39 22.70
CA GLU A 508 26.49 -10.26 23.64
C GLU A 508 27.64 -11.02 22.95
N GLU A 509 27.40 -11.55 21.74
CA GLU A 509 28.45 -12.19 20.94
C GLU A 509 29.55 -11.18 20.54
N ALA A 510 29.16 -9.96 20.16
CA ALA A 510 30.08 -8.89 19.84
C ALA A 510 30.89 -8.43 21.06
N GLU A 511 30.29 -8.43 22.25
CA GLU A 511 30.96 -8.12 23.52
C GLU A 511 32.00 -9.18 23.87
N LYS A 512 31.67 -10.48 23.76
CA LYS A 512 32.65 -11.57 23.92
C LYS A 512 33.84 -11.40 22.97
N LEU A 513 33.59 -11.08 21.70
CA LEU A 513 34.61 -10.78 20.69
C LEU A 513 35.43 -9.52 20.99
N ARG A 514 34.89 -8.54 21.72
CA ARG A 514 35.62 -7.34 22.17
C ARG A 514 36.50 -7.67 23.35
N LEU A 515 35.98 -8.40 24.34
CA LEU A 515 36.73 -8.85 25.51
C LEU A 515 37.93 -9.71 25.10
N GLU A 516 37.73 -10.66 24.18
CA GLU A 516 38.83 -11.48 23.63
C GLU A 516 39.91 -10.61 22.95
N ARG A 517 39.52 -9.54 22.23
CA ARG A 517 40.47 -8.61 21.62
C ARG A 517 41.23 -7.78 22.65
N ILE A 518 40.54 -7.28 23.68
CA ILE A 518 41.17 -6.53 24.77
C ILE A 518 42.16 -7.42 25.51
N GLN A 519 41.81 -8.68 25.75
CA GLN A 519 42.71 -9.64 26.38
C GLN A 519 43.96 -9.89 25.54
N LYS A 520 43.81 -10.13 24.23
CA LYS A 520 44.96 -10.26 23.30
C LYS A 520 45.81 -9.00 23.23
N GLN A 521 45.19 -7.81 23.29
CA GLN A 521 45.90 -6.54 23.32
C GLN A 521 46.71 -6.38 24.62
N ARG A 522 46.12 -6.72 25.78
CA ARG A 522 46.81 -6.71 27.08
C ARG A 522 47.98 -7.71 27.12
N GLU A 523 47.82 -8.89 26.52
CA GLU A 523 48.88 -9.89 26.37
C GLU A 523 50.04 -9.37 25.50
N LEU A 524 49.72 -8.75 24.35
CA LEU A 524 50.72 -8.13 23.48
C LEU A 524 51.46 -6.98 24.17
N GLU A 525 50.75 -6.13 24.91
CA GLU A 525 51.36 -5.03 25.66
C GLU A 525 52.23 -5.52 26.82
N ALA A 526 51.88 -6.66 27.43
CA ALA A 526 52.70 -7.31 28.44
C ALA A 526 53.97 -7.90 27.83
N GLU A 527 53.87 -8.53 26.66
CA GLU A 527 55.02 -9.05 25.90
C GLU A 527 55.97 -7.92 25.49
N GLN A 528 55.45 -6.83 24.91
CA GLN A 528 56.24 -5.65 24.58
C GLN A 528 56.88 -4.99 25.81
N ARG A 529 56.22 -5.02 26.98
CA ARG A 529 56.83 -4.55 28.24
C ARG A 529 58.04 -5.40 28.62
N ARG A 530 57.92 -6.73 28.53
CA ARG A 530 59.03 -7.66 28.80
C ARG A 530 60.20 -7.43 27.84
N GLU A 531 59.93 -7.24 26.55
CA GLU A 531 60.97 -6.92 25.56
C GLU A 531 61.68 -5.60 25.86
N ARG A 532 60.94 -4.54 26.21
CA ARG A 532 61.54 -3.25 26.60
C ARG A 532 62.38 -3.34 27.87
N GLU A 533 61.94 -4.11 28.86
CA GLU A 533 62.71 -4.38 30.07
C GLU A 533 64.00 -5.13 29.77
N GLU A 534 63.93 -6.14 28.90
CA GLU A 534 65.10 -6.90 28.45
C GLU A 534 66.08 -6.02 27.65
N GLN A 535 65.58 -5.14 26.77
CA GLN A 535 66.41 -4.17 26.06
C GLN A 535 67.11 -3.20 27.00
N ARG A 536 66.40 -2.65 28.00
CA ARG A 536 67.01 -1.78 29.02
C ARG A 536 68.07 -2.52 29.83
N ARG A 537 67.83 -3.80 30.16
CA ARG A 537 68.82 -4.64 30.83
C ARG A 537 70.08 -4.80 29.98
N LYS A 538 69.93 -5.12 28.69
CA LYS A 538 71.06 -5.22 27.75
C LYS A 538 71.84 -3.90 27.63
N GLN A 539 71.13 -2.78 27.52
CA GLN A 539 71.77 -1.44 27.48
C GLN A 539 72.56 -1.12 28.76
N ARG A 540 72.05 -1.51 29.94
CA ARG A 540 72.79 -1.35 31.20
C ARG A 540 74.06 -2.22 31.21
N GLU A 541 73.96 -3.48 30.78
CA GLU A 541 75.11 -4.40 30.68
C GLU A 541 76.18 -3.88 29.69
N GLU A 542 75.77 -3.34 28.53
CA GLU A 542 76.67 -2.70 27.55
C GLU A 542 77.33 -1.43 28.11
N GLN A 543 76.57 -0.59 28.81
CA GLN A 543 77.10 0.63 29.43
C GLN A 543 78.14 0.29 30.52
N GLU A 544 77.87 -0.72 31.36
CA GLU A 544 78.82 -1.19 32.37
C GLU A 544 80.10 -1.76 31.75
N GLU A 545 80.02 -2.40 30.58
CA GLU A 545 81.20 -2.83 29.83
C GLU A 545 82.00 -1.64 29.29
N LEU A 546 81.33 -0.64 28.70
CA LEU A 546 81.97 0.57 28.22
C LEU A 546 82.65 1.34 29.36
N ASP A 547 82.02 1.44 30.53
CA ASP A 547 82.57 2.10 31.71
C ASP A 547 83.81 1.36 32.24
N ARG A 548 83.81 0.02 32.21
CA ARG A 548 85.00 -0.79 32.52
C ARG A 548 86.15 -0.53 31.55
N GLN A 549 85.87 -0.44 30.25
CA GLN A 549 86.89 -0.12 29.24
C GLN A 549 87.47 1.29 29.43
N ASN A 550 86.60 2.28 29.69
CA ASN A 550 87.03 3.65 29.95
C ASN A 550 87.83 3.76 31.25
N HIS A 551 87.46 2.99 32.28
CA HIS A 551 88.25 2.89 33.50
C HIS A 551 89.65 2.30 33.24
N ALA A 552 89.75 1.23 32.45
CA ALA A 552 91.05 0.65 32.08
C ALA A 552 91.93 1.64 31.29
N LYS A 553 91.35 2.42 30.37
CA LYS A 553 92.06 3.48 29.63
C LYS A 553 92.62 4.56 30.55
N ARG A 554 91.82 5.03 31.53
CA ARG A 554 92.27 6.02 32.53
C ARG A 554 93.47 5.51 33.33
N LEU A 555 93.42 4.25 33.79
CA LEU A 555 94.54 3.64 34.51
C LEU A 555 95.81 3.50 33.66
N ALA A 556 95.66 3.20 32.36
CA ALA A 556 96.80 3.10 31.45
C ALA A 556 97.44 4.47 31.17
N GLU A 557 96.63 5.51 31.02
CA GLU A 557 97.09 6.89 30.86
C GLU A 557 97.80 7.39 32.12
N GLU A 558 97.26 7.10 33.31
CA GLU A 558 97.90 7.43 34.58
C GLU A 558 99.29 6.78 34.70
N LYS A 559 99.40 5.49 34.36
CA LYS A 559 100.70 4.78 34.33
C LYS A 559 101.70 5.45 33.39
N ARG A 560 101.27 5.80 32.17
CA ARG A 560 102.11 6.52 31.20
C ARG A 560 102.60 7.87 31.75
N MET A 561 101.73 8.59 32.46
CA MET A 561 102.08 9.86 33.09
C MET A 561 103.01 9.73 34.29
N GLN A 562 103.01 8.58 34.98
CA GLN A 562 103.99 8.24 36.02
C GLN A 562 105.35 7.88 35.42
N GLU A 563 105.38 7.12 34.33
CA GLU A 563 106.61 6.77 33.60
C GLU A 563 107.32 8.02 33.04
N LEU A 564 106.57 8.92 32.38
CA LEU A 564 107.10 10.19 31.88
C LEU A 564 107.68 11.08 33.00
N TYR A 565 107.06 11.04 34.18
CA TYR A 565 107.57 11.75 35.35
C TYR A 565 108.87 11.12 35.89
N ALA A 566 108.92 9.79 35.98
CA ALA A 566 110.13 9.08 36.38
C ALA A 566 111.30 9.32 35.40
N GLU A 567 111.02 9.44 34.10
CA GLU A 567 112.02 9.81 33.09
C GLU A 567 112.52 11.26 33.27
N ARG A 568 111.61 12.21 33.54
CA ARG A 568 111.96 13.61 33.82
C ARG A 568 112.86 13.75 35.04
N LEU A 569 112.62 12.96 36.09
CA LEU A 569 113.49 12.90 37.27
C LEU A 569 114.90 12.39 36.96
N LYS A 570 115.04 11.46 36.02
CA LYS A 570 116.35 10.93 35.58
C LYS A 570 117.15 11.93 34.73
N GLN A 571 116.47 12.79 33.98
CA GLN A 571 117.09 13.81 33.11
C GLN A 571 117.48 15.10 33.85
N ALA A 572 117.03 15.29 35.09
CA ALA A 572 117.32 16.48 35.89
C ALA A 572 118.77 16.47 36.42
N ASN A 573 119.58 17.45 35.97
CA ASN A 573 121.01 17.53 36.29
C ASN A 573 121.30 18.41 37.51
N THR A 574 120.32 19.18 37.98
CA THR A 574 120.43 20.04 39.16
C THR A 574 119.37 19.73 40.23
N GLU A 575 119.69 19.95 41.50
CA GLU A 575 118.73 19.74 42.61
C GLU A 575 117.50 20.63 42.49
N ARG A 576 117.64 21.83 41.92
CA ARG A 576 116.53 22.75 41.68
C ARG A 576 115.52 22.19 40.66
N GLU A 577 115.97 21.52 39.61
CA GLU A 577 115.10 20.89 38.61
C GLU A 577 114.34 19.69 39.17
N LYS A 578 114.97 18.90 40.04
CA LYS A 578 114.30 17.80 40.75
C LYS A 578 113.21 18.31 41.68
N GLN A 579 113.48 19.37 42.45
CA GLN A 579 112.50 19.98 43.35
C GLN A 579 111.30 20.56 42.58
N LEU A 580 111.54 21.20 41.42
CA LEU A 580 110.46 21.70 40.56
C LEU A 580 109.61 20.58 39.98
N ALA A 581 110.22 19.48 39.52
CA ALA A 581 109.48 18.31 39.02
C ALA A 581 108.62 17.68 40.13
N GLN A 582 109.16 17.51 41.34
CA GLN A 582 108.43 16.99 42.50
C GLN A 582 107.27 17.90 42.92
N ALA A 583 107.48 19.22 42.93
CA ALA A 583 106.41 20.18 43.22
C ALA A 583 105.28 20.13 42.16
N HIS A 584 105.63 19.99 40.88
CA HIS A 584 104.63 19.84 39.81
C HIS A 584 103.83 18.54 39.93
N GLU A 585 104.47 17.42 40.29
CA GLU A 585 103.77 16.16 40.51
C GLU A 585 102.86 16.23 41.75
N ALA A 586 103.34 16.80 42.85
CA ALA A 586 102.56 16.99 44.07
C ALA A 586 101.30 17.81 43.79
N LYS A 587 101.42 18.91 43.02
CA LYS A 587 100.29 19.73 42.59
C LYS A 587 99.32 18.94 41.71
N ARG A 588 99.82 18.14 40.75
CA ARG A 588 98.97 17.28 39.90
C ARG A 588 98.17 16.27 40.72
N LEU A 589 98.78 15.64 41.72
CA LEU A 589 98.12 14.67 42.61
C LEU A 589 97.07 15.35 43.51
N GLU A 590 97.33 16.57 43.97
CA GLU A 590 96.36 17.37 44.73
C GLU A 590 95.16 17.78 43.87
N GLU A 591 95.40 18.26 42.64
CA GLU A 591 94.36 18.56 41.66
C GLU A 591 93.53 17.32 41.29
N LEU A 592 94.17 16.16 41.11
CA LEU A 592 93.50 14.90 40.80
C LEU A 592 92.62 14.43 41.97
N LYS A 593 93.08 14.55 43.22
CA LYS A 593 92.28 14.25 44.41
C LYS A 593 91.07 15.17 44.53
N LEU A 594 91.24 16.47 44.29
CA LEU A 594 90.15 17.43 44.32
C LEU A 594 89.12 17.13 43.21
N GLN A 595 89.58 16.81 41.99
CA GLN A 595 88.71 16.40 40.90
C GLN A 595 87.95 15.10 41.19
N GLU A 596 88.59 14.11 41.81
CA GLU A 596 87.94 12.85 42.19
C GLU A 596 86.86 13.07 43.26
N GLN A 597 87.12 13.96 44.23
CA GLN A 597 86.13 14.33 45.25
C GLN A 597 84.92 15.05 44.66
N LEU A 598 85.14 16.05 43.80
CA LEU A 598 84.07 16.76 43.11
C LEU A 598 83.25 15.82 42.23
N LYS A 599 83.92 14.89 41.53
CA LYS A 599 83.25 13.89 40.70
C LYS A 599 82.40 12.92 41.53
N LYS A 600 82.90 12.43 42.66
CA LYS A 600 82.11 11.58 43.57
C LYS A 600 80.86 12.30 44.08
N GLN A 601 80.98 13.56 44.48
CA GLN A 601 79.83 14.36 44.90
C GLN A 601 78.82 14.60 43.77
N GLU A 602 79.30 14.82 42.55
CA GLU A 602 78.44 15.01 41.38
C GLU A 602 77.74 13.71 40.96
N ASP A 603 78.44 12.58 40.99
CA ASP A 603 77.87 11.24 40.72
C ASP A 603 76.81 10.88 41.77
N GLU A 604 77.05 11.13 43.07
CA GLU A 604 76.08 10.93 44.15
C GLU A 604 74.83 11.81 43.97
N ARG A 605 75.02 13.09 43.61
CA ARG A 605 73.90 14.02 43.34
C ARG A 605 73.09 13.57 42.13
N GLN A 606 73.75 13.15 41.05
CA GLN A 606 73.07 12.64 39.85
C GLN A 606 72.32 11.33 40.14
N GLU A 607 72.88 10.46 40.97
CA GLU A 607 72.21 9.23 41.36
C GLU A 607 70.97 9.49 42.23
N GLN A 608 71.03 10.45 43.16
CA GLN A 608 69.85 10.89 43.92
C GLN A 608 68.75 11.44 43.02
N ILE A 609 69.08 12.36 42.10
CA ILE A 609 68.11 12.92 41.14
C ILE A 609 67.47 11.81 40.29
N ARG A 610 68.26 10.84 39.83
CA ARG A 610 67.76 9.70 39.05
C ARG A 610 66.82 8.81 39.86
N ARG A 611 67.13 8.53 41.13
CA ARG A 611 66.26 7.75 42.02
C ARG A 611 64.94 8.47 42.29
N GLU A 612 64.99 9.79 42.53
CA GLU A 612 63.79 10.62 42.72
C GLU A 612 62.92 10.64 41.46
N GLN A 613 63.53 10.78 40.27
CA GLN A 613 62.83 10.72 38.99
C GLN A 613 62.19 9.34 38.74
N GLU A 614 62.91 8.24 38.99
CA GLU A 614 62.34 6.89 38.85
C GLU A 614 61.18 6.64 39.83
N GLU A 615 61.25 7.15 41.06
CA GLU A 615 60.13 7.08 42.01
C GLU A 615 58.94 7.94 41.59
N GLU A 616 59.18 9.15 41.08
CA GLU A 616 58.12 10.04 40.61
C GLU A 616 57.43 9.48 39.36
N GLU A 617 58.18 8.92 38.41
CA GLU A 617 57.63 8.21 37.26
C GLU A 617 56.76 7.02 37.69
N LYS A 618 57.22 6.20 38.66
CA LYS A 618 56.42 5.11 39.22
C LYS A 618 55.15 5.61 39.91
N ARG A 619 55.22 6.72 40.65
CA ARG A 619 54.04 7.37 41.26
C ARG A 619 53.05 7.83 40.21
N GLN A 620 53.51 8.49 39.14
CA GLN A 620 52.65 8.93 38.04
C GLN A 620 52.06 7.75 37.24
N GLU A 621 52.82 6.69 37.02
CA GLU A 621 52.32 5.47 36.35
C GLU A 621 51.24 4.78 37.19
N LEU A 622 51.48 4.64 38.51
CA LEU A 622 50.48 4.08 39.43
C LEU A 622 49.21 4.92 39.45
N GLN A 623 49.33 6.25 39.46
CA GLN A 623 48.18 7.16 39.40
C GLN A 623 47.38 6.99 38.10
N ARG A 624 48.06 6.90 36.94
CA ARG A 624 47.40 6.62 35.65
C ARG A 624 46.69 5.27 35.64
N LEU A 625 47.29 4.24 36.24
CA LEU A 625 46.68 2.91 36.37
C LEU A 625 45.45 2.93 37.29
N GLU A 626 45.49 3.65 38.41
CA GLU A 626 44.34 3.82 39.29
C GLU A 626 43.21 4.61 38.63
N GLU A 627 43.53 5.68 37.89
CA GLU A 627 42.56 6.46 37.12
C GLU A 627 41.91 5.60 36.02
N ALA A 628 42.71 4.81 35.29
CA ALA A 628 42.21 3.85 34.31
C ALA A 628 41.30 2.80 34.95
N ARG A 629 41.69 2.23 36.10
CA ARG A 629 40.87 1.26 36.85
C ARG A 629 39.54 1.88 37.32
N ARG A 630 39.56 3.11 37.85
CA ARG A 630 38.35 3.84 38.25
C ARG A 630 37.44 4.14 37.06
N PHE A 631 38.00 4.45 35.90
CA PHE A 631 37.25 4.64 34.67
C PHE A 631 36.61 3.32 34.20
N GLU A 632 37.37 2.22 34.15
CA GLU A 632 36.86 0.89 33.82
C GLU A 632 35.74 0.45 34.79
N GLU A 633 35.89 0.69 36.09
CA GLU A 633 34.87 0.35 37.09
C GLU A 633 33.58 1.19 36.91
N LYS A 634 33.71 2.48 36.57
CA LYS A 634 32.57 3.34 36.23
C LYS A 634 31.87 2.86 34.96
N GLU A 635 32.62 2.48 33.94
CA GLU A 635 32.05 1.91 32.71
C GLU A 635 31.31 0.60 32.96
N LEU A 636 31.88 -0.30 33.75
CA LEU A 636 31.25 -1.56 34.13
C LEU A 636 29.97 -1.33 34.92
N LYS A 637 29.95 -0.37 35.85
CA LYS A 637 28.73 0.03 36.58
C LYS A 637 27.66 0.58 35.63
N ARG A 638 28.03 1.48 34.70
CA ARG A 638 27.10 1.99 33.68
C ARG A 638 26.52 0.88 32.82
N LEU A 639 27.36 -0.05 32.36
CA LEU A 639 26.94 -1.19 31.54
C LEU A 639 26.01 -2.13 32.33
N HIS A 640 26.31 -2.37 33.61
CA HIS A 640 25.46 -3.16 34.49
C HIS A 640 24.07 -2.51 34.70
N GLU A 641 24.03 -1.20 34.94
CA GLU A 641 22.77 -0.44 35.06
C GLU A 641 21.96 -0.45 33.76
N ASP A 642 22.62 -0.31 32.61
CA ASP A 642 21.97 -0.39 31.29
C ASP A 642 21.44 -1.80 31.01
N ASN A 643 22.17 -2.85 31.39
CA ASN A 643 21.72 -4.24 31.28
C ASN A 643 20.51 -4.50 32.19
N LEU A 644 20.54 -4.01 33.43
CA LEU A 644 19.41 -4.12 34.36
C LEU A 644 18.16 -3.39 33.82
N ARG A 645 18.33 -2.18 33.26
CA ARG A 645 17.23 -1.45 32.59
C ARG A 645 16.65 -2.23 31.42
N ARG A 646 17.49 -2.88 30.61
CA ARG A 646 17.05 -3.72 29.48
C ARG A 646 16.26 -4.92 29.97
N GLU A 647 16.71 -5.60 31.02
CA GLU A 647 15.96 -6.72 31.63
C GLU A 647 14.61 -6.27 32.19
N GLN A 648 14.57 -5.14 32.88
CA GLN A 648 13.31 -4.56 33.37
C GLN A 648 12.35 -4.25 32.22
N GLN A 649 12.84 -3.66 31.12
CA GLN A 649 12.02 -3.41 29.92
C GLN A 649 11.52 -4.70 29.28
N LYS A 650 12.34 -5.77 29.27
CA LYS A 650 11.93 -7.08 28.77
C LYS A 650 10.80 -7.65 29.61
N LEU A 651 10.95 -7.63 30.94
CA LEU A 651 9.93 -8.11 31.88
C LEU A 651 8.62 -7.33 31.74
N GLN A 652 8.68 -6.00 31.60
CA GLN A 652 7.51 -5.16 31.36
C GLN A 652 6.77 -5.53 30.06
N ARG A 653 7.50 -5.76 28.97
CA ARG A 653 6.90 -6.19 27.69
C ARG A 653 6.29 -7.59 27.76
N GLU A 654 6.95 -8.51 28.47
CA GLU A 654 6.41 -9.86 28.70
C GLU A 654 5.12 -9.82 29.52
N GLN A 655 5.07 -8.99 30.56
CA GLN A 655 3.85 -8.74 31.32
C GLN A 655 2.75 -8.12 30.46
N GLU A 656 3.06 -7.13 29.61
CA GLU A 656 2.08 -6.54 28.69
C GLU A 656 1.51 -7.58 27.73
N ILE A 657 2.36 -8.44 27.15
CA ILE A 657 1.94 -9.52 26.24
C ILE A 657 1.09 -10.54 26.99
N ALA A 658 1.46 -10.90 28.22
CA ALA A 658 0.70 -11.84 29.05
C ALA A 658 -0.69 -11.28 29.42
N LEU A 659 -0.76 -10.00 29.81
CA LEU A 659 -2.01 -9.30 30.11
C LEU A 659 -2.93 -9.25 28.89
N ARG A 660 -2.40 -8.92 27.70
CA ARG A 660 -3.18 -8.89 26.45
C ARG A 660 -3.70 -10.28 26.06
N LYS A 661 -2.88 -11.32 26.19
CA LYS A 661 -3.32 -12.71 25.96
C LYS A 661 -4.41 -13.14 26.94
N ALA A 662 -4.28 -12.82 28.22
CA ALA A 662 -5.28 -13.14 29.22
C ALA A 662 -6.61 -12.41 28.97
N ALA A 663 -6.55 -11.15 28.53
CA ALA A 663 -7.74 -10.39 28.14
C ALA A 663 -8.43 -11.01 26.90
N GLU A 664 -7.66 -11.47 25.92
CA GLU A 664 -8.18 -12.16 24.74
C GLU A 664 -8.85 -13.50 25.09
N GLN A 665 -8.26 -14.27 26.01
CA GLN A 665 -8.85 -15.51 26.51
C GLN A 665 -10.19 -15.25 27.22
N LYS A 666 -10.25 -14.24 28.09
CA LYS A 666 -11.50 -13.86 28.77
C LYS A 666 -12.60 -13.45 27.79
N LEU A 667 -12.25 -12.65 26.78
CA LEU A 667 -13.20 -12.27 25.73
C LEU A 667 -13.70 -13.47 24.93
N ALA A 668 -12.83 -14.44 24.62
CA ALA A 668 -13.22 -15.66 23.93
C ALA A 668 -14.13 -16.56 24.78
N GLU A 669 -13.86 -16.66 26.08
CA GLU A 669 -14.72 -17.39 27.03
C GLU A 669 -16.11 -16.72 27.14
N GLU A 670 -16.16 -15.39 27.29
CA GLU A 670 -17.41 -14.63 27.32
C GLU A 670 -18.21 -14.79 26.02
N GLU A 671 -17.54 -14.77 24.85
CA GLU A 671 -18.18 -14.96 23.55
C GLU A 671 -18.74 -16.39 23.40
N GLU A 672 -18.05 -17.41 23.92
CA GLU A 672 -18.55 -18.79 23.93
C GLU A 672 -19.80 -18.94 24.82
N ILE A 673 -19.80 -18.30 26.00
CA ILE A 673 -20.95 -18.28 26.91
C ILE A 673 -22.15 -17.63 26.23
N LEU A 674 -21.98 -16.42 25.68
CA LEU A 674 -23.03 -15.70 24.97
C LEU A 674 -23.57 -16.50 23.77
N ARG A 675 -22.70 -17.22 23.06
CA ARG A 675 -23.10 -18.08 21.93
C ARG A 675 -23.94 -19.27 22.38
N LYS A 676 -23.65 -19.86 23.54
CA LYS A 676 -24.48 -20.92 24.14
C LYS A 676 -25.83 -20.38 24.58
N GLU A 677 -25.85 -19.25 25.28
CA GLU A 677 -27.09 -18.58 25.69
C GLU A 677 -27.99 -18.25 24.49
N LEU A 678 -27.44 -17.64 23.44
CA LEU A 678 -28.18 -17.35 22.20
C LEU A 678 -28.71 -18.62 21.51
N SER A 679 -27.93 -19.70 21.48
CA SER A 679 -28.38 -20.98 20.92
C SER A 679 -29.51 -21.61 21.75
N GLU A 680 -29.48 -21.47 23.08
CA GLU A 680 -30.54 -21.95 23.96
C GLU A 680 -31.81 -21.12 23.81
N GLU A 681 -31.69 -19.80 23.72
CA GLU A 681 -32.81 -18.89 23.42
C GLU A 681 -33.42 -19.17 22.05
N GLU A 682 -32.62 -19.37 21.00
CA GLU A 682 -33.11 -19.71 19.66
C GLU A 682 -33.89 -21.02 19.67
N ARG A 683 -33.41 -22.04 20.39
CA ARG A 683 -34.13 -23.31 20.59
C ARG A 683 -35.44 -23.11 21.33
N ALA A 684 -35.46 -22.28 22.39
CA ALA A 684 -36.67 -21.99 23.15
C ALA A 684 -37.71 -21.19 22.35
N VAL A 685 -37.27 -20.26 21.50
CA VAL A 685 -38.16 -19.53 20.57
C VAL A 685 -38.72 -20.49 19.51
N LYS A 686 -37.88 -21.36 18.95
CA LYS A 686 -38.31 -22.35 17.96
C LYS A 686 -39.36 -23.30 18.54
N GLN A 687 -39.16 -23.80 19.76
CA GLN A 687 -40.14 -24.65 20.44
C GLN A 687 -41.47 -23.93 20.67
N ARG A 688 -41.44 -22.66 21.14
CA ARG A 688 -42.66 -21.86 21.30
C ARG A 688 -43.43 -21.70 19.99
N LEU A 689 -42.72 -21.41 18.90
CA LEU A 689 -43.34 -21.27 17.57
C LEU A 689 -43.93 -22.59 17.07
N GLU A 690 -43.25 -23.72 17.30
CA GLU A 690 -43.74 -25.06 16.96
C GLU A 690 -45.00 -25.43 17.77
N ASP A 691 -45.05 -25.06 19.04
CA ASP A 691 -46.22 -25.29 19.90
C ASP A 691 -47.40 -24.39 19.50
N GLU A 692 -47.16 -23.12 19.18
CA GLU A 692 -48.19 -22.21 18.64
C GLU A 692 -48.77 -22.72 17.32
N MET A 693 -47.92 -23.15 16.37
CA MET A 693 -48.40 -23.75 15.11
C MET A 693 -49.23 -25.02 15.36
N ARG A 694 -48.84 -25.85 16.32
CA ARG A 694 -49.59 -27.05 16.69
C ARG A 694 -50.96 -26.71 17.26
N GLN A 695 -51.03 -25.72 18.14
CA GLN A 695 -52.30 -25.23 18.71
C GLN A 695 -53.21 -24.62 17.64
N GLU A 696 -52.66 -23.84 16.71
CA GLU A 696 -53.42 -23.29 15.59
C GLU A 696 -53.96 -24.40 14.68
N GLU A 697 -53.15 -25.41 14.35
CA GLU A 697 -53.56 -26.56 13.54
C GLU A 697 -54.66 -27.38 14.23
N GLU A 698 -54.55 -27.62 15.54
CA GLU A 698 -55.58 -28.27 16.34
C GLU A 698 -56.88 -27.45 16.36
N SER A 699 -56.79 -26.13 16.51
CA SER A 699 -57.95 -25.24 16.46
C SER A 699 -58.64 -25.25 15.10
N ARG A 700 -57.85 -25.33 14.01
CA ARG A 700 -58.40 -25.42 12.64
C ARG A 700 -59.08 -26.76 12.41
N LYS A 701 -58.47 -27.87 12.85
CA LYS A 701 -59.07 -29.21 12.80
C LYS A 701 -60.37 -29.29 13.61
N ALA A 702 -60.43 -28.63 14.77
CA ALA A 702 -61.65 -28.56 15.57
C ALA A 702 -62.77 -27.80 14.84
N LYS A 703 -62.46 -26.66 14.24
CA LYS A 703 -63.42 -25.88 13.42
C LYS A 703 -63.91 -26.65 12.20
N GLU A 704 -63.01 -27.31 11.47
CA GLU A 704 -63.38 -28.16 10.33
C GLU A 704 -64.27 -29.34 10.75
N ALA A 705 -64.01 -29.94 11.92
CA ALA A 705 -64.83 -31.03 12.46
C ALA A 705 -66.23 -30.54 12.87
N GLU A 706 -66.34 -29.35 13.47
CA GLU A 706 -67.60 -28.72 13.83
C GLU A 706 -68.44 -28.38 12.57
N GLU A 707 -67.80 -27.84 11.53
CA GLU A 707 -68.46 -27.53 10.26
C GLU A 707 -68.98 -28.79 9.57
N ARG A 708 -68.17 -29.85 9.49
CA ARG A 708 -68.61 -31.15 8.94
C ARG A 708 -69.77 -31.74 9.74
N ALA A 709 -69.74 -31.68 11.08
CA ALA A 709 -70.84 -32.13 11.91
C ALA A 709 -72.13 -31.32 11.67
N ALA A 710 -72.01 -30.00 11.43
CA ALA A 710 -73.14 -29.15 11.09
C ALA A 710 -73.72 -29.47 9.71
N GLU A 711 -72.88 -29.76 8.71
CA GLU A 711 -73.34 -30.21 7.39
C GLU A 711 -74.04 -31.57 7.44
N GLU A 712 -73.47 -32.54 8.17
CA GLU A 712 -74.09 -33.86 8.37
C GLU A 712 -75.46 -33.74 9.07
N ALA A 713 -75.58 -32.84 10.07
CA ALA A 713 -76.85 -32.57 10.73
C ALA A 713 -77.90 -31.99 9.77
N LYS A 714 -77.51 -31.03 8.91
CA LYS A 714 -78.39 -30.46 7.88
C LYS A 714 -78.83 -31.52 6.86
N ALA A 715 -77.92 -32.38 6.41
CA ALA A 715 -78.23 -33.47 5.49
C ALA A 715 -79.20 -34.49 6.12
N ALA A 716 -79.00 -34.84 7.39
CA ALA A 716 -79.90 -35.71 8.14
C ALA A 716 -81.30 -35.10 8.30
N GLU A 717 -81.41 -33.79 8.51
CA GLU A 717 -82.70 -33.08 8.57
C GLU A 717 -83.41 -33.08 7.21
N GLN A 718 -82.70 -32.77 6.13
CA GLN A 718 -83.26 -32.82 4.77
C GLN A 718 -83.77 -34.22 4.42
N LYS A 719 -83.01 -35.27 4.77
CA LYS A 719 -83.43 -36.66 4.58
C LYS A 719 -84.72 -36.98 5.35
N ARG A 720 -84.83 -36.55 6.62
CA ARG A 720 -86.06 -36.72 7.41
C ARG A 720 -87.26 -36.02 6.77
N ARG A 721 -87.08 -34.79 6.25
CA ARG A 721 -88.15 -34.05 5.56
C ARG A 721 -88.60 -34.77 4.28
N LEU A 722 -87.67 -35.29 3.49
CA LEU A 722 -87.97 -36.08 2.28
C LEU A 722 -88.71 -37.38 2.62
N GLU A 723 -88.30 -38.10 3.65
CA GLU A 723 -88.97 -39.33 4.10
C GLU A 723 -90.38 -39.06 4.62
N ALA A 724 -90.60 -37.95 5.33
CA ALA A 724 -91.93 -37.53 5.78
C ALA A 724 -92.85 -37.17 4.59
N ALA A 725 -92.35 -36.41 3.61
CA ALA A 725 -93.11 -36.06 2.41
C ALA A 725 -93.48 -37.30 1.58
N LYS A 726 -92.56 -38.27 1.47
CA LYS A 726 -92.82 -39.54 0.79
C LYS A 726 -93.93 -40.35 1.47
N LYS A 727 -93.93 -40.44 2.81
CA LYS A 727 -94.99 -41.13 3.56
C LYS A 727 -96.36 -40.51 3.31
N GLN A 728 -96.45 -39.18 3.30
CA GLN A 728 -97.69 -38.47 3.01
C GLN A 728 -98.21 -38.76 1.59
N ALA A 729 -97.33 -38.73 0.60
CA ALA A 729 -97.70 -39.07 -0.77
C ALA A 729 -98.17 -40.53 -0.93
N ASP A 730 -97.48 -41.47 -0.27
CA ASP A 730 -97.85 -42.90 -0.29
C ASP A 730 -99.22 -43.14 0.39
N GLU A 731 -99.53 -42.43 1.48
CA GLU A 731 -100.83 -42.47 2.14
C GLU A 731 -101.96 -41.91 1.25
N GLU A 732 -101.70 -40.80 0.55
CA GLU A 732 -102.67 -40.21 -0.38
C GLU A 732 -102.99 -41.17 -1.55
N VAL A 733 -101.96 -41.81 -2.11
CA VAL A 733 -102.13 -42.83 -3.16
C VAL A 733 -102.93 -44.02 -2.63
N LYS A 734 -102.63 -44.48 -1.40
CA LYS A 734 -103.36 -45.60 -0.78
C LYS A 734 -104.84 -45.26 -0.57
N ALA A 735 -105.16 -44.06 -0.10
CA ALA A 735 -106.53 -43.60 0.08
C ALA A 735 -107.31 -43.57 -1.25
N LYS A 736 -106.71 -43.00 -2.31
CA LYS A 736 -107.30 -43.00 -3.66
C LYS A 736 -107.51 -44.42 -4.22
N LEU A 737 -106.61 -45.36 -3.89
CA LEU A 737 -106.73 -46.74 -4.34
C LEU A 737 -107.85 -47.49 -3.59
N GLU A 738 -108.07 -47.17 -2.32
CA GLU A 738 -109.15 -47.73 -1.52
C GLU A 738 -110.53 -47.21 -1.96
N GLU A 739 -110.63 -45.92 -2.26
CA GLU A 739 -111.83 -45.31 -2.85
C GLU A 739 -112.23 -46.02 -4.16
N LYS A 740 -111.27 -46.20 -5.07
CA LYS A 740 -111.49 -46.96 -6.32
C LYS A 740 -111.91 -48.41 -6.06
N ARG A 741 -111.42 -49.05 -4.99
CA ARG A 741 -111.86 -50.41 -4.61
C ARG A 741 -113.32 -50.42 -4.12
N ARG A 742 -113.75 -49.39 -3.40
CA ARG A 742 -115.14 -49.25 -2.92
C ARG A 742 -116.12 -49.02 -4.07
N GLU A 743 -115.81 -48.09 -4.98
CA GLU A 743 -116.60 -47.88 -6.20
C GLU A 743 -116.67 -49.16 -7.05
N TYR A 744 -115.55 -49.85 -7.17
CA TYR A 744 -115.47 -51.10 -7.91
C TYR A 744 -116.33 -52.21 -7.27
N ALA A 745 -116.32 -52.34 -5.94
CA ALA A 745 -117.16 -53.30 -5.22
C ALA A 745 -118.66 -52.99 -5.41
N SER A 746 -119.06 -51.71 -5.33
CA SER A 746 -120.42 -51.25 -5.57
C SER A 746 -120.92 -51.58 -6.99
N ARG A 747 -120.06 -51.39 -8.01
CA ARG A 747 -120.38 -51.75 -9.39
C ARG A 747 -120.58 -53.25 -9.61
N ILE A 748 -119.88 -54.10 -8.85
CA ILE A 748 -120.00 -55.56 -8.98
C ILE A 748 -121.27 -56.07 -8.28
N SER A 749 -121.67 -55.48 -7.14
CA SER A 749 -122.91 -55.86 -6.44
C SER A 749 -124.19 -55.51 -7.20
N ALA A 750 -124.12 -54.62 -8.21
CA ALA A 750 -125.25 -54.24 -9.05
C ALA A 750 -125.56 -55.22 -10.20
N LEU A 751 -124.74 -56.27 -10.41
CA LEU A 751 -124.94 -57.28 -11.45
C LEU A 751 -125.75 -58.49 -10.95
N SER A 752 -126.48 -59.16 -11.84
CA SER A 752 -127.20 -60.42 -11.57
C SER A 752 -126.24 -61.53 -11.11
N PRO A 753 -126.64 -62.46 -10.22
CA PRO A 753 -125.76 -63.50 -9.66
C PRO A 753 -125.04 -64.38 -10.71
N GLU A 754 -125.66 -64.63 -11.87
CA GLU A 754 -125.02 -65.37 -12.97
C GLU A 754 -123.92 -64.56 -13.67
N ASP A 755 -124.14 -63.25 -13.85
CA ASP A 755 -123.18 -62.34 -14.48
C ASP A 755 -122.01 -62.02 -13.56
N GLN A 756 -122.24 -61.96 -12.23
CA GLN A 756 -121.16 -61.85 -11.24
C GLN A 756 -120.18 -63.04 -11.32
N ARG A 757 -120.68 -64.27 -11.48
CA ARG A 757 -119.85 -65.47 -11.61
C ARG A 757 -119.04 -65.46 -12.91
N LYS A 758 -119.67 -65.14 -14.04
CA LYS A 758 -118.99 -64.99 -15.34
C LYS A 758 -117.93 -63.89 -15.31
N PHE A 759 -118.22 -62.76 -14.66
CA PHE A 759 -117.27 -61.66 -14.52
C PHE A 759 -116.05 -62.04 -13.65
N ILE A 760 -116.27 -62.73 -12.52
CA ILE A 760 -115.19 -63.22 -11.65
C ILE A 760 -114.32 -64.24 -12.40
N GLU A 761 -114.93 -65.14 -13.18
CA GLU A 761 -114.21 -66.13 -13.98
C GLU A 761 -113.38 -65.48 -15.10
N MET A 762 -113.99 -64.56 -15.87
CA MET A 762 -113.31 -63.76 -16.89
C MET A 762 -112.13 -62.97 -16.30
N ARG A 763 -112.30 -62.40 -15.10
CA ARG A 763 -111.23 -61.67 -14.41
C ARG A 763 -110.13 -62.60 -13.92
N LYS A 764 -110.44 -63.79 -13.39
CA LYS A 764 -109.44 -64.80 -13.04
C LYS A 764 -108.60 -65.17 -14.25
N ARG A 765 -109.26 -65.40 -15.40
CA ARG A 765 -108.59 -65.73 -16.67
C ARG A 765 -107.72 -64.57 -17.19
N ARG A 766 -108.21 -63.33 -17.14
CA ARG A 766 -107.43 -62.13 -17.50
C ARG A 766 -106.25 -61.89 -16.55
N LYS A 767 -106.43 -62.10 -15.24
CA LYS A 767 -105.38 -61.97 -14.23
C LYS A 767 -104.28 -63.00 -14.49
N GLN A 768 -104.64 -64.27 -14.69
CA GLN A 768 -103.69 -65.33 -15.04
C GLN A 768 -102.93 -65.01 -16.34
N LEU A 769 -103.62 -64.47 -17.36
CA LEU A 769 -102.98 -64.06 -18.61
C LEU A 769 -102.00 -62.89 -18.41
N LYS A 770 -102.36 -61.92 -17.55
CA LYS A 770 -101.51 -60.77 -17.23
C LYS A 770 -100.29 -61.18 -16.40
N GLU A 771 -100.49 -62.01 -15.37
CA GLU A 771 -99.41 -62.57 -14.56
C GLU A 771 -98.45 -63.42 -15.40
N LYS A 772 -98.97 -64.18 -16.37
CA LYS A 772 -98.14 -64.91 -17.34
C LYS A 772 -97.32 -63.94 -18.21
N LYS A 773 -97.94 -62.89 -18.76
CA LYS A 773 -97.24 -61.86 -19.55
C LYS A 773 -96.16 -61.12 -18.74
N GLU A 774 -96.45 -60.76 -17.50
CA GLU A 774 -95.48 -60.09 -16.60
C GLU A 774 -94.33 -61.03 -16.22
N ARG A 775 -94.60 -62.32 -15.98
CA ARG A 775 -93.54 -63.33 -15.79
C ARG A 775 -92.66 -63.47 -17.03
N ASP A 776 -93.26 -63.52 -18.22
CA ASP A 776 -92.51 -63.60 -19.47
C ASP A 776 -91.68 -62.33 -19.73
N GLN A 777 -92.20 -61.14 -19.38
CA GLN A 777 -91.46 -59.87 -19.45
C GLN A 777 -90.31 -59.82 -18.45
N ARG A 778 -90.54 -60.15 -17.18
CA ARG A 778 -89.48 -60.20 -16.16
C ARG A 778 -88.41 -61.22 -16.52
N ALA A 779 -88.78 -62.37 -17.10
CA ALA A 779 -87.82 -63.34 -17.62
C ALA A 779 -86.98 -62.77 -18.78
N LYS A 780 -87.57 -61.97 -19.67
CA LYS A 780 -86.83 -61.25 -20.72
C LYS A 780 -85.91 -60.16 -20.16
N GLU A 781 -86.35 -59.44 -19.13
CA GLU A 781 -85.57 -58.38 -18.47
C GLU A 781 -84.40 -58.98 -17.68
N LEU A 782 -84.62 -60.05 -16.92
CA LEU A 782 -83.55 -60.83 -16.29
C LEU A 782 -82.55 -61.39 -17.30
N LYS A 783 -83.02 -61.86 -18.47
CA LYS A 783 -82.11 -62.26 -19.56
C LYS A 783 -81.29 -61.08 -20.09
N ARG A 784 -81.88 -59.88 -20.20
CA ARG A 784 -81.14 -58.66 -20.60
C ARG A 784 -80.12 -58.22 -19.55
N ILE A 785 -80.47 -58.28 -18.26
CA ILE A 785 -79.53 -57.96 -17.17
C ILE A 785 -78.39 -59.00 -17.14
N GLN A 786 -78.69 -60.29 -17.29
CA GLN A 786 -77.66 -61.34 -17.42
C GLN A 786 -76.78 -61.16 -18.65
N GLN A 787 -77.33 -60.62 -19.74
CA GLN A 787 -76.58 -60.34 -20.96
C GLN A 787 -75.72 -59.05 -20.83
N ALA A 788 -76.18 -58.05 -20.08
CA ALA A 788 -75.43 -56.85 -19.76
C ALA A 788 -74.25 -57.14 -18.80
N MET A 789 -74.47 -57.95 -17.76
CA MET A 789 -73.38 -58.38 -16.86
C MET A 789 -72.32 -59.21 -17.60
N ARG A 790 -72.69 -60.00 -18.62
CA ARG A 790 -71.71 -60.72 -19.46
C ARG A 790 -70.93 -59.83 -20.43
N LEU A 791 -71.40 -58.60 -20.67
CA LEU A 791 -70.73 -57.64 -21.55
C LEU A 791 -69.75 -56.74 -20.75
N ASP A 792 -69.98 -56.56 -19.44
CA ASP A 792 -69.04 -55.88 -18.53
C ASP A 792 -67.85 -56.76 -18.07
N ASP A 793 -67.93 -58.10 -18.21
CA ASP A 793 -66.81 -59.01 -17.87
C ASP A 793 -65.74 -59.13 -19.00
N ASN A 794 -65.86 -58.36 -20.09
CA ASN A 794 -64.93 -58.36 -21.24
C ASN A 794 -64.33 -56.97 -21.57
N GLU A 795 -64.45 -55.99 -20.67
CA GLU A 795 -63.55 -54.83 -20.57
C GLU A 795 -62.68 -54.98 -19.32
#